data_AF-A0A170QZG0-F1
#
_entry.id   AF-A0A170QZG0-F1
#
_cell.length_a   1.000
_cell.length_b   1.000
_cell.length_c   1.000
_cell.angle_alpha   90.00
_cell.angle_beta   90.00
_cell.angle_gamma   90.00
#
_symmetry.space_group_name_H-M   'P 1'
#
loop_
_entity.id
_entity.type
_entity.pdbx_description
1 polymer ?
#
loop_
_entity_poly.entity_id
_entity_poly.type
_entity_poly.pdbx_seq_one_letter_code
_entity_poly.pdbx_strand_id
1 'polypeptide(L)'
;MSIEPTVSKPEVKKVKKIIKKKKILVDESIQGTNDSSIVSKRSVERLYRKKGSSNEQPMEFFRYFVPKPQRRSPIINRGYWTRIEAMKSVISKVLVQYQNSETKVIVVNLGCGFDPYPFQYLSSGENCENVTFLDVDYSDLIFKKAATVYRTKELAQIIGPATYSPNIDNDKNSPNGKIYLQAEKYIALGCDLRELNTFEAALRDLFDLENSVVLFTAEVSLTYMIQKTADDLIRWAAGLPRAEFALLEQIMPAGEDHPFAKTMLKHFNSLKTPLHSITSYPNIGKQRDRFLSRGWKSVNVQNLFDFWTNDVSDADKKFVESVEEFDEWEEFILFGQHYFILHATGGSQVKLAPSIDNSDSTNSELGSEVSISRVSLPKAKRKFLAGCTHGSSIFFHGGVTTARESSSLIISANANDSYPYDECPIQGRTCHTLSNLTNGDILLVGGRLRPANPLADCWLLTKETGEWSRVEDLPSPRSRHCAVNIDDQILIFGGSGREEPSPFLSWSQELGWRYVEVKGCPIPNLFSPAMCNTSNNGIIVGGMDDDKKVRSEVYSFIYDRVTNTVTVELVPVREQALVTRYGSRSTIIGNSTVLIFGGVSSQKLLDRHDIFVSLNYKTGEIKRHPITSNHELPMLVGFCANEVNLGQDKHILSYGGGCVCFSFGSFWDDVYSFGLGNAASLPELATIKLSGSAKDNEQYDGLDHGDVSVKEVPIIDVITNPVSQESFRTICRLRSPVLFRNSHLGPCIDSWRSPEYLVEKVGHDTKVVAHVTSSDALNFQAKNFDYKSLDFKDFVTKMFSTSEKVYLRSLSISDPKSKPAIFKSDFPGLSNDFKLPDFLDSLEKDHFSSPLRLSSANTSMWLHYDVTANVLCQVVGQKRVRLYPPQDVVHLSFPAGASSSTIENIFANPPPAHYKCHPMEVVMHPGDIIFIPSMWLHATQPLVASVSLNFFWKDLEPSIYAAGKDVYGNRDITAYDDGRKAVLKLVNSFHDVPQEIRKFYLLRLADEIRKQC
;
A
#
# COMPACT_ATOMS: atom_id res chain seq x y z
N MET A 1 -10.06 -11.06 -67.16
CA MET A 1 -10.77 -11.78 -66.08
C MET A 1 -10.10 -11.43 -64.76
N SER A 2 -10.59 -10.36 -64.12
CA SER A 2 -10.14 -9.89 -62.81
C SER A 2 -11.17 -10.33 -61.78
N ILE A 3 -10.80 -11.29 -60.92
CA ILE A 3 -11.66 -11.82 -59.87
C ILE A 3 -11.38 -11.00 -58.60
N GLU A 4 -12.29 -10.08 -58.28
CA GLU A 4 -12.39 -9.49 -56.93
C GLU A 4 -13.00 -10.52 -55.96
N PRO A 5 -12.46 -10.69 -54.74
CA PRO A 5 -13.11 -11.51 -53.73
C PRO A 5 -14.29 -10.71 -53.13
N THR A 6 -15.49 -11.16 -53.46
CA THR A 6 -16.77 -10.67 -52.91
C THR A 6 -16.88 -11.06 -51.44
N VAL A 7 -16.39 -10.21 -50.54
CA VAL A 7 -16.65 -10.34 -49.09
C VAL A 7 -18.14 -10.04 -48.85
N SER A 8 -18.85 -11.01 -48.28
CA SER A 8 -20.28 -10.93 -48.06
C SER A 8 -20.65 -9.79 -47.09
N LYS A 9 -21.68 -8.97 -47.45
CA LYS A 9 -22.21 -7.87 -46.61
C LYS A 9 -22.49 -8.25 -45.12
N PRO A 10 -22.87 -9.51 -44.77
CA PRO A 10 -23.05 -9.92 -43.37
C PRO A 10 -21.75 -9.99 -42.55
N GLU A 11 -20.62 -10.41 -43.14
CA GLU A 11 -19.34 -10.54 -42.44
C GLU A 11 -18.71 -9.17 -42.14
N VAL A 12 -18.80 -8.23 -43.08
CA VAL A 12 -18.38 -6.84 -42.86
C VAL A 12 -19.21 -6.18 -41.74
N LYS A 13 -20.52 -6.46 -41.67
CA LYS A 13 -21.38 -6.00 -40.56
C LYS A 13 -21.01 -6.64 -39.23
N LYS A 14 -20.65 -7.93 -39.21
CA LYS A 14 -20.25 -8.67 -38.00
C LYS A 14 -18.91 -8.15 -37.46
N VAL A 15 -17.93 -7.93 -38.34
CA VAL A 15 -16.62 -7.34 -37.99
C VAL A 15 -16.79 -5.88 -37.50
N LYS A 16 -17.57 -5.06 -38.20
CA LYS A 16 -17.90 -3.69 -37.73
C LYS A 16 -18.61 -3.67 -36.38
N LYS A 17 -19.51 -4.61 -36.11
CA LYS A 17 -20.21 -4.75 -34.82
C LYS A 17 -19.27 -5.18 -33.69
N ILE A 18 -18.32 -6.06 -33.97
CA ILE A 18 -17.27 -6.48 -33.01
C ILE A 18 -16.31 -5.33 -32.72
N ILE A 19 -15.85 -4.60 -33.74
CA ILE A 19 -14.99 -3.42 -33.58
C ILE A 19 -15.71 -2.33 -32.79
N LYS A 20 -16.99 -2.05 -33.09
CA LYS A 20 -17.81 -1.09 -32.35
C LYS A 20 -18.00 -1.50 -30.88
N LYS A 21 -18.27 -2.78 -30.62
CA LYS A 21 -18.39 -3.32 -29.25
C LYS A 21 -17.05 -3.24 -28.48
N LYS A 22 -15.92 -3.51 -29.15
CA LYS A 22 -14.58 -3.38 -28.56
C LYS A 22 -14.22 -1.91 -28.27
N LYS A 23 -14.58 -0.98 -29.16
CA LYS A 23 -14.42 0.48 -28.96
C LYS A 23 -15.21 0.96 -27.74
N ILE A 24 -16.49 0.58 -27.62
CA ILE A 24 -17.34 0.94 -26.48
C ILE A 24 -16.75 0.46 -25.15
N LEU A 25 -16.28 -0.79 -25.07
CA LEU A 25 -15.69 -1.34 -23.84
C LEU A 25 -14.38 -0.64 -23.43
N VAL A 26 -13.58 -0.19 -24.39
CA VAL A 26 -12.36 0.58 -24.13
C VAL A 26 -12.73 1.98 -23.63
N ASP A 27 -13.69 2.65 -24.28
CA ASP A 27 -14.15 3.98 -23.89
C ASP A 27 -14.78 3.97 -22.48
N GLU A 28 -15.56 2.94 -22.12
CA GLU A 28 -16.08 2.74 -20.75
C GLU A 28 -14.96 2.53 -19.72
N SER A 29 -13.91 1.78 -20.09
CA SER A 29 -12.76 1.53 -19.21
C SER A 29 -11.94 2.81 -18.97
N ILE A 30 -11.76 3.65 -20.01
CA ILE A 30 -11.12 4.96 -19.91
C ILE A 30 -11.94 5.87 -18.98
N GLN A 31 -13.26 5.93 -19.14
CA GLN A 31 -14.14 6.70 -18.24
C GLN A 31 -14.04 6.22 -16.78
N GLY A 32 -13.80 4.92 -16.53
CA GLY A 32 -13.58 4.39 -15.19
C GLY A 32 -12.30 4.89 -14.49
N THR A 33 -11.32 5.42 -15.23
CA THR A 33 -10.10 5.99 -14.63
C THR A 33 -10.37 7.28 -13.84
N ASN A 34 -11.39 8.03 -14.24
CA ASN A 34 -11.87 9.22 -13.54
C ASN A 34 -12.25 8.90 -12.08
N ASP A 35 -12.97 7.81 -11.85
CA ASP A 35 -13.44 7.45 -10.50
C ASP A 35 -12.28 7.22 -9.52
N SER A 36 -11.16 6.65 -10.00
CA SER A 36 -9.96 6.44 -9.17
C SER A 36 -9.22 7.74 -8.84
N SER A 37 -9.07 8.61 -9.84
CA SER A 37 -8.41 9.92 -9.72
C SER A 37 -9.15 10.83 -8.75
N ILE A 38 -10.47 10.96 -8.94
CA ILE A 38 -11.30 11.88 -8.16
C ILE A 38 -11.39 11.47 -6.69
N VAL A 39 -11.41 10.17 -6.38
CA VAL A 39 -11.33 9.70 -4.98
C VAL A 39 -10.02 10.16 -4.33
N SER A 40 -8.91 10.13 -5.07
CA SER A 40 -7.60 10.54 -4.56
C SER A 40 -7.50 12.06 -4.41
N LYS A 41 -8.01 12.84 -5.37
CA LYS A 41 -8.14 14.30 -5.25
C LYS A 41 -9.06 14.71 -4.09
N ARG A 42 -10.13 13.94 -3.81
CA ARG A 42 -10.99 14.16 -2.64
C ARG A 42 -10.28 13.85 -1.31
N SER A 43 -9.43 12.82 -1.28
CA SER A 43 -8.60 12.54 -0.10
C SER A 43 -7.70 13.74 0.22
N VAL A 44 -7.05 14.30 -0.81
CA VAL A 44 -6.25 15.52 -0.69
C VAL A 44 -7.10 16.70 -0.23
N GLU A 45 -8.26 16.92 -0.86
CA GLU A 45 -9.18 18.00 -0.51
C GLU A 45 -9.53 17.99 0.98
N ARG A 46 -9.75 16.82 1.59
CA ARG A 46 -10.13 16.74 3.00
C ARG A 46 -8.97 16.94 3.97
N LEU A 47 -7.74 16.62 3.56
CA LEU A 47 -6.57 16.61 4.45
C LEU A 47 -5.71 17.86 4.30
N TYR A 48 -5.47 18.31 3.07
CA TYR A 48 -4.48 19.33 2.70
C TYR A 48 -5.09 20.70 2.44
N ARG A 49 -6.18 21.04 3.13
CA ARG A 49 -6.78 22.38 3.05
C ARG A 49 -6.18 23.30 4.10
N LYS A 50 -5.67 24.44 3.65
CA LYS A 50 -5.36 25.55 4.56
C LYS A 50 -6.66 26.09 5.15
N LYS A 51 -6.76 26.14 6.47
CA LYS A 51 -7.86 26.86 7.13
C LYS A 51 -7.68 28.35 6.84
N GLY A 52 -8.70 29.00 6.28
CA GLY A 52 -8.66 30.44 6.02
C GLY A 52 -8.61 31.25 7.32
N SER A 53 -8.34 32.56 7.20
CA SER A 53 -8.33 33.50 8.33
C SER A 53 -9.74 33.78 8.90
N SER A 54 -10.80 33.40 8.18
CA SER A 54 -12.19 33.48 8.61
C SER A 54 -12.67 32.14 9.18
N ASN A 55 -13.50 32.17 10.22
CA ASN A 55 -14.14 31.00 10.86
C ASN A 55 -15.14 30.24 9.95
N GLU A 56 -15.18 30.51 8.65
CA GLU A 56 -16.04 29.81 7.69
C GLU A 56 -15.36 28.54 7.19
N GLN A 57 -16.07 27.41 7.18
CA GLN A 57 -15.54 26.18 6.62
C GLN A 57 -15.39 26.30 5.09
N PRO A 58 -14.19 26.13 4.52
CA PRO A 58 -14.00 26.22 3.08
C PRO A 58 -14.79 25.13 2.35
N MET A 59 -15.52 25.53 1.30
CA MET A 59 -16.41 24.67 0.53
C MET A 59 -15.70 23.43 -0.03
N GLU A 60 -16.23 22.21 0.19
CA GLU A 60 -15.76 20.99 -0.50
C GLU A 60 -16.44 20.81 -1.85
N PHE A 61 -15.65 20.66 -2.91
CA PHE A 61 -16.14 20.55 -4.29
C PHE A 61 -16.20 19.09 -4.75
N PHE A 62 -15.23 18.26 -4.38
CA PHE A 62 -15.22 16.85 -4.81
C PHE A 62 -16.32 16.03 -4.14
N ARG A 63 -16.86 16.48 -2.99
CA ARG A 63 -17.93 15.78 -2.25
C ARG A 63 -19.21 15.55 -3.06
N TYR A 64 -19.48 16.40 -4.05
CA TYR A 64 -20.68 16.28 -4.89
C TYR A 64 -20.54 15.20 -5.97
N PHE A 65 -19.31 14.89 -6.37
CA PHE A 65 -19.02 13.87 -7.39
C PHE A 65 -18.64 12.52 -6.77
N VAL A 66 -17.98 12.54 -5.61
CA VAL A 66 -17.68 11.35 -4.82
C VAL A 66 -18.28 11.58 -3.45
N PRO A 67 -19.42 10.97 -3.07
CA PRO A 67 -20.08 11.23 -1.79
C PRO A 67 -19.40 10.58 -0.58
N LYS A 68 -18.85 9.37 -0.73
CA LYS A 68 -18.17 8.62 0.35
C LYS A 68 -16.68 8.95 0.39
N PRO A 69 -16.17 9.56 1.47
CA PRO A 69 -14.76 9.91 1.51
C PRO A 69 -13.92 8.66 1.74
N GLN A 70 -12.83 8.51 0.99
CA GLN A 70 -11.86 7.43 1.18
C GLN A 70 -10.48 8.05 1.33
N ARG A 71 -9.81 7.78 2.45
CA ARG A 71 -8.43 8.22 2.67
C ARG A 71 -7.46 7.37 1.84
N ARG A 72 -6.47 8.01 1.23
CA ARG A 72 -5.32 7.36 0.59
C ARG A 72 -4.08 7.41 1.49
N SER A 73 -3.06 6.62 1.16
CA SER A 73 -1.77 6.66 1.86
C SER A 73 -1.08 8.02 1.71
N PRO A 74 -0.17 8.40 2.63
CA PRO A 74 0.56 9.67 2.57
C PRO A 74 1.26 9.90 1.23
N ILE A 75 1.93 8.88 0.67
CA ILE A 75 2.54 8.94 -0.67
C ILE A 75 1.54 9.29 -1.78
N ILE A 76 0.36 8.67 -1.79
CA ILE A 76 -0.67 8.97 -2.80
C ILE A 76 -1.21 10.39 -2.61
N ASN A 77 -1.51 10.80 -1.37
CA ASN A 77 -2.02 12.15 -1.13
C ASN A 77 -1.00 13.21 -1.53
N ARG A 78 0.28 13.05 -1.14
CA ARG A 78 1.34 14.00 -1.49
C ARG A 78 1.52 14.09 -3.01
N GLY A 79 1.55 12.95 -3.72
CA GLY A 79 1.62 12.95 -5.18
C GLY A 79 0.44 13.62 -5.86
N TYR A 80 -0.80 13.38 -5.39
CA TYR A 80 -1.98 14.07 -5.94
C TYR A 80 -2.02 15.55 -5.56
N TRP A 81 -1.55 15.94 -4.38
CA TRP A 81 -1.40 17.34 -4.00
C TRP A 81 -0.43 18.05 -4.95
N THR A 82 0.75 17.46 -5.20
CA THR A 82 1.74 18.00 -6.15
C THR A 82 1.15 18.12 -7.55
N ARG A 83 0.37 17.14 -8.03
CA ARG A 83 -0.31 17.19 -9.34
C ARG A 83 -1.31 18.35 -9.43
N ILE A 84 -2.15 18.52 -8.41
CA ILE A 84 -3.15 19.59 -8.35
C ILE A 84 -2.45 20.95 -8.36
N GLU A 85 -1.43 21.14 -7.53
CA GLU A 85 -0.71 22.41 -7.43
C GLU A 85 0.13 22.71 -8.68
N ALA A 86 0.69 21.69 -9.35
CA ALA A 86 1.36 21.87 -10.64
C ALA A 86 0.42 22.42 -11.71
N MET A 87 -0.78 21.84 -11.81
CA MET A 87 -1.78 22.34 -12.76
C MET A 87 -2.28 23.73 -12.41
N LYS A 88 -2.60 23.99 -11.14
CA LYS A 88 -3.01 25.31 -10.67
C LYS A 88 -1.94 26.37 -10.89
N SER A 89 -0.67 26.04 -10.70
CA SER A 89 0.45 26.96 -10.93
C SER A 89 0.47 27.45 -12.38
N VAL A 90 0.29 26.58 -13.37
CA VAL A 90 0.23 26.98 -14.78
C VAL A 90 -1.02 27.80 -15.07
N ILE A 91 -2.19 27.35 -14.62
CA ILE A 91 -3.47 28.06 -14.84
C ILE A 91 -3.39 29.47 -14.24
N SER A 92 -3.01 29.60 -12.97
CA SER A 92 -2.91 30.89 -12.29
C SER A 92 -1.93 31.84 -12.95
N LYS A 93 -0.77 31.35 -13.43
CA LYS A 93 0.20 32.20 -14.15
C LYS A 93 -0.38 32.77 -15.44
N VAL A 94 -1.11 31.96 -16.21
CA VAL A 94 -1.77 32.42 -17.44
C VAL A 94 -2.91 33.39 -17.11
N LEU A 95 -3.74 33.11 -16.09
CA LEU A 95 -4.81 34.02 -15.70
C LEU A 95 -4.28 35.39 -15.25
N VAL A 96 -3.22 35.41 -14.44
CA VAL A 96 -2.54 36.66 -14.01
C VAL A 96 -1.98 37.43 -15.19
N GLN A 97 -1.38 36.74 -16.18
CA GLN A 97 -0.81 37.38 -17.36
C GLN A 97 -1.84 38.18 -18.17
N TYR A 98 -3.10 37.75 -18.20
CA TYR A 98 -4.18 38.39 -18.97
C TYR A 98 -5.19 39.16 -18.11
N GLN A 99 -5.00 39.23 -16.79
CA GLN A 99 -5.96 39.86 -15.87
C GLN A 99 -6.27 41.33 -16.21
N ASN A 100 -5.26 42.10 -16.64
CA ASN A 100 -5.42 43.52 -17.00
C ASN A 100 -5.62 43.74 -18.51
N SER A 101 -5.94 42.68 -19.26
CA SER A 101 -6.23 42.77 -20.69
C SER A 101 -7.73 42.82 -20.94
N GLU A 102 -8.15 43.56 -21.98
CA GLU A 102 -9.49 43.44 -22.56
C GLU A 102 -9.70 42.09 -23.27
N THR A 103 -8.65 41.28 -23.40
CA THR A 103 -8.70 39.96 -24.04
C THR A 103 -9.43 38.95 -23.14
N LYS A 104 -10.45 38.29 -23.68
CA LYS A 104 -11.14 37.18 -23.01
C LYS A 104 -10.24 35.94 -22.93
N VAL A 105 -10.20 35.30 -21.76
CA VAL A 105 -9.47 34.03 -21.56
C VAL A 105 -10.47 32.87 -21.52
N ILE A 106 -10.24 31.86 -22.35
CA ILE A 106 -11.04 30.65 -22.41
C ILE A 106 -10.18 29.50 -21.89
N VAL A 107 -10.55 28.94 -20.74
CA VAL A 107 -9.84 27.79 -20.15
C VAL A 107 -10.58 26.52 -20.56
N VAL A 108 -9.98 25.74 -21.45
CA VAL A 108 -10.56 24.53 -22.03
C VAL A 108 -9.94 23.30 -21.38
N ASN A 109 -10.74 22.59 -20.58
CA ASN A 109 -10.33 21.38 -19.88
C ASN A 109 -10.59 20.13 -20.73
N LEU A 110 -9.54 19.57 -21.30
CA LEU A 110 -9.58 18.44 -22.22
C LEU A 110 -9.56 17.12 -21.43
N GLY A 111 -10.67 16.39 -21.45
CA GLY A 111 -10.84 15.18 -20.62
C GLY A 111 -11.02 15.56 -19.15
N CYS A 112 -11.97 16.47 -18.90
CA CYS A 112 -12.11 17.15 -17.62
C CYS A 112 -12.52 16.26 -16.45
N GLY A 113 -13.05 15.07 -16.71
CA GLY A 113 -13.61 14.21 -15.68
C GLY A 113 -14.56 14.96 -14.74
N PHE A 114 -14.41 14.75 -13.44
CA PHE A 114 -15.08 15.56 -12.40
C PHE A 114 -14.18 16.62 -11.76
N ASP A 115 -13.20 17.15 -12.49
CA ASP A 115 -12.33 18.18 -11.94
C ASP A 115 -13.12 19.44 -11.57
N PRO A 116 -12.92 19.98 -10.35
CA PRO A 116 -13.70 21.09 -9.84
C PRO A 116 -12.99 22.42 -9.92
N TYR A 117 -11.78 22.49 -10.51
CA TYR A 117 -11.03 23.75 -10.52
C TYR A 117 -11.81 24.91 -11.17
N PRO A 118 -12.69 24.73 -12.18
CA PRO A 118 -13.54 25.83 -12.65
C PRO A 118 -14.35 26.46 -11.52
N PHE A 119 -14.97 25.64 -10.67
CA PHE A 119 -15.77 26.11 -9.53
C PHE A 119 -14.90 26.69 -8.41
N GLN A 120 -13.67 26.19 -8.23
CA GLN A 120 -12.73 26.74 -7.26
C GLN A 120 -12.33 28.18 -7.61
N TYR A 121 -11.99 28.44 -8.88
CA TYR A 121 -11.62 29.77 -9.36
C TYR A 121 -12.83 30.72 -9.40
N LEU A 122 -13.98 30.26 -9.89
CA LEU A 122 -15.20 31.08 -9.92
C LEU A 122 -15.70 31.42 -8.50
N SER A 123 -15.52 30.52 -7.53
CA SER A 123 -15.90 30.78 -6.14
C SER A 123 -14.94 31.71 -5.41
N SER A 124 -13.65 31.72 -5.75
CA SER A 124 -12.70 32.66 -5.13
C SER A 124 -12.81 34.07 -5.70
N GLY A 125 -13.28 34.20 -6.95
CA GLY A 125 -13.39 35.47 -7.67
C GLY A 125 -12.05 36.03 -8.13
N GLU A 126 -10.93 35.47 -7.69
CA GLU A 126 -9.58 35.92 -8.03
C GLU A 126 -9.30 35.73 -9.53
N ASN A 127 -9.00 36.84 -10.21
CA ASN A 127 -8.53 36.87 -11.60
C ASN A 127 -9.48 36.20 -12.62
N CYS A 128 -10.79 36.17 -12.32
CA CYS A 128 -11.81 35.49 -13.12
C CYS A 128 -12.84 36.42 -13.78
N GLU A 129 -12.56 37.72 -13.86
CA GLU A 129 -13.49 38.70 -14.46
C GLU A 129 -13.75 38.39 -15.94
N ASN A 130 -12.68 38.22 -16.73
CA ASN A 130 -12.71 37.98 -18.18
C ASN A 130 -12.50 36.51 -18.58
N VAL A 131 -12.84 35.57 -17.69
CA VAL A 131 -12.56 34.13 -17.87
C VAL A 131 -13.85 33.34 -18.10
N THR A 132 -13.84 32.47 -19.12
CA THR A 132 -14.86 31.43 -19.31
C THR A 132 -14.20 30.05 -19.28
N PHE A 133 -14.73 29.15 -18.45
CA PHE A 133 -14.29 27.75 -18.39
C PHE A 133 -15.14 26.88 -19.31
N LEU A 134 -14.49 26.04 -20.12
CA LEU A 134 -15.11 25.02 -20.95
C LEU A 134 -14.60 23.65 -20.53
N ASP A 135 -15.48 22.84 -19.94
CA ASP A 135 -15.19 21.45 -19.60
C ASP A 135 -15.59 20.52 -20.76
N VAL A 136 -14.65 19.69 -21.22
CA VAL A 136 -14.84 18.79 -22.36
C VAL A 136 -14.51 17.35 -21.96
N ASP A 137 -15.43 16.42 -22.18
CA ASP A 137 -15.22 14.99 -22.00
C ASP A 137 -16.25 14.19 -22.81
N TYR A 138 -16.21 12.86 -22.74
CA TYR A 138 -17.23 12.00 -23.31
C TYR A 138 -18.63 12.43 -22.84
N SER A 139 -19.58 12.37 -23.77
CA SER A 139 -20.96 12.81 -23.58
C SER A 139 -21.61 12.24 -22.32
N ASP A 140 -21.40 10.95 -22.04
CA ASP A 140 -21.98 10.27 -20.88
C ASP A 140 -21.37 10.76 -19.54
N LEU A 141 -20.10 11.17 -19.53
CA LEU A 141 -19.43 11.70 -18.33
C LEU A 141 -19.79 13.16 -18.09
N ILE A 142 -19.79 13.98 -19.15
CA ILE A 142 -20.23 15.38 -19.08
C ILE A 142 -21.69 15.48 -18.66
N PHE A 143 -22.57 14.61 -19.17
CA PHE A 143 -23.97 14.58 -18.74
C PHE A 143 -24.08 14.41 -17.22
N LYS A 144 -23.34 13.48 -16.63
CA LYS A 144 -23.31 13.27 -15.17
C LYS A 144 -22.78 14.51 -14.45
N LYS A 145 -21.69 15.11 -14.95
CA LYS A 145 -21.10 16.33 -14.36
C LYS A 145 -22.11 17.49 -14.39
N ALA A 146 -22.67 17.78 -15.55
CA ALA A 146 -23.66 18.83 -15.78
C ALA A 146 -24.91 18.64 -14.90
N ALA A 147 -25.43 17.42 -14.81
CA ALA A 147 -26.57 17.11 -13.95
C ALA A 147 -26.27 17.38 -12.46
N THR A 148 -25.08 17.00 -11.99
CA THR A 148 -24.65 17.28 -10.61
C THR A 148 -24.49 18.77 -10.37
N VAL A 149 -23.77 19.48 -11.24
CA VAL A 149 -23.55 20.94 -11.12
C VAL A 149 -24.87 21.71 -11.10
N TYR A 150 -25.81 21.38 -11.99
CA TYR A 150 -27.11 22.05 -12.07
C TYR A 150 -28.02 21.78 -10.87
N ARG A 151 -28.00 20.56 -10.32
CA ARG A 151 -28.88 20.15 -9.20
C ARG A 151 -28.32 20.55 -7.83
N THR A 152 -27.01 20.74 -7.71
CA THR A 152 -26.36 21.13 -6.47
C THR A 152 -26.46 22.65 -6.29
N LYS A 153 -27.21 23.08 -5.29
CA LYS A 153 -27.47 24.51 -5.01
C LYS A 153 -26.19 25.35 -4.96
N GLU A 154 -25.17 24.86 -4.26
CA GLU A 154 -23.94 25.60 -4.03
C GLU A 154 -23.10 25.73 -5.32
N LEU A 155 -23.07 24.70 -6.18
CA LEU A 155 -22.38 24.77 -7.47
C LEU A 155 -23.15 25.63 -8.47
N ALA A 156 -24.49 25.51 -8.49
CA ALA A 156 -25.37 26.33 -9.33
C ALA A 156 -25.26 27.83 -8.97
N GLN A 157 -25.10 28.16 -7.69
CA GLN A 157 -24.87 29.53 -7.24
C GLN A 157 -23.54 30.10 -7.76
N ILE A 158 -22.48 29.30 -7.82
CA ILE A 158 -21.16 29.72 -8.31
C ILE A 158 -21.19 30.04 -9.81
N ILE A 159 -21.84 29.18 -10.62
CA ILE A 159 -21.86 29.37 -12.08
C ILE A 159 -22.92 30.38 -12.55
N GLY A 160 -23.91 30.71 -11.71
CA GLY A 160 -24.98 31.63 -12.04
C GLY A 160 -26.09 31.01 -12.90
N PRO A 161 -26.99 31.84 -13.48
CA PRO A 161 -28.07 31.38 -14.35
C PRO A 161 -27.54 30.53 -15.52
N ALA A 162 -28.10 29.33 -15.68
CA ALA A 162 -27.61 28.37 -16.65
C ALA A 162 -28.75 27.67 -17.40
N THR A 163 -28.51 27.36 -18.68
CA THR A 163 -29.37 26.50 -19.49
C THR A 163 -28.89 25.05 -19.39
N TYR A 164 -29.77 24.12 -19.00
CA TYR A 164 -29.47 22.71 -18.83
C TYR A 164 -30.27 21.83 -19.81
N SER A 165 -29.58 20.91 -20.49
CA SER A 165 -30.15 20.01 -21.51
C SER A 165 -30.18 18.56 -21.01
N PRO A 166 -31.32 18.03 -20.53
CA PRO A 166 -31.37 16.75 -19.81
C PRO A 166 -31.40 15.48 -20.69
N ASN A 167 -31.58 15.60 -22.01
CA ASN A 167 -31.74 14.43 -22.88
C ASN A 167 -30.39 13.97 -23.41
N ILE A 168 -30.00 12.71 -23.21
CA ILE A 168 -28.79 12.12 -23.81
C ILE A 168 -29.02 11.77 -25.30
N ASP A 169 -30.19 11.22 -25.64
CA ASP A 169 -30.39 10.45 -26.88
C ASP A 169 -30.55 11.26 -28.17
N ASN A 170 -30.90 12.55 -28.10
CA ASN A 170 -31.24 13.32 -29.31
C ASN A 170 -30.03 13.74 -30.17
N ASP A 171 -28.77 13.53 -29.76
CA ASP A 171 -27.63 14.20 -30.44
C ASP A 171 -26.25 13.53 -30.27
N LYS A 172 -26.16 12.20 -30.15
CA LYS A 172 -24.84 11.51 -30.10
C LYS A 172 -23.97 11.72 -31.36
N ASN A 173 -24.55 12.24 -32.44
CA ASN A 173 -23.88 12.58 -33.71
C ASN A 173 -24.00 14.07 -34.06
N SER A 174 -24.20 14.96 -33.08
CA SER A 174 -24.23 16.41 -33.35
C SER A 174 -22.92 16.85 -34.03
N PRO A 175 -22.98 17.62 -35.13
CA PRO A 175 -21.79 18.06 -35.86
C PRO A 175 -20.85 18.91 -35.01
N ASN A 176 -21.37 19.52 -33.93
CA ASN A 176 -20.65 20.47 -33.06
C ASN A 176 -20.59 19.95 -31.60
N GLY A 177 -20.73 18.64 -31.39
CA GLY A 177 -20.82 18.07 -30.04
C GLY A 177 -22.09 18.52 -29.31
N LYS A 178 -22.17 18.26 -28.00
CA LYS A 178 -23.40 18.50 -27.23
C LYS A 178 -23.16 19.32 -25.97
N ILE A 179 -23.77 20.50 -25.91
CA ILE A 179 -23.75 21.36 -24.73
C ILE A 179 -24.82 20.86 -23.75
N TYR A 180 -24.38 20.35 -22.60
CA TYR A 180 -25.28 19.87 -21.55
C TYR A 180 -25.60 20.95 -20.52
N LEU A 181 -24.68 21.88 -20.29
CA LEU A 181 -24.85 23.00 -19.38
C LEU A 181 -24.14 24.22 -19.94
N GLN A 182 -24.81 25.37 -19.95
CA GLN A 182 -24.23 26.63 -20.39
C GLN A 182 -24.64 27.76 -19.45
N ALA A 183 -23.66 28.37 -18.80
CA ALA A 183 -23.73 29.60 -18.04
C ALA A 183 -22.75 30.62 -18.62
N GLU A 184 -22.76 31.85 -18.11
CA GLU A 184 -21.89 32.94 -18.61
C GLU A 184 -20.39 32.60 -18.53
N LYS A 185 -19.95 32.03 -17.41
CA LYS A 185 -18.54 31.73 -17.13
C LYS A 185 -18.19 30.24 -17.12
N TYR A 186 -19.16 29.35 -17.37
CA TYR A 186 -18.95 27.91 -17.36
C TYR A 186 -19.81 27.20 -18.41
N ILE A 187 -19.17 26.34 -19.20
CA ILE A 187 -19.80 25.53 -20.24
C ILE A 187 -19.36 24.07 -20.09
N ALA A 188 -20.30 23.12 -20.20
CA ALA A 188 -20.02 21.69 -20.17
C ALA A 188 -20.40 21.04 -21.53
N LEU A 189 -19.38 20.62 -22.28
CA LEU A 189 -19.47 20.12 -23.65
C LEU A 189 -19.13 18.64 -23.74
N GLY A 190 -20.12 17.81 -24.10
CA GLY A 190 -19.93 16.43 -24.44
C GLY A 190 -19.38 16.28 -25.86
N CYS A 191 -18.10 15.94 -25.98
CA CYS A 191 -17.40 15.79 -27.26
C CYS A 191 -16.34 14.69 -27.17
N ASP A 192 -16.25 13.83 -28.18
CA ASP A 192 -15.14 12.89 -28.32
C ASP A 192 -13.93 13.64 -28.90
N LEU A 193 -12.88 13.83 -28.11
CA LEU A 193 -11.67 14.55 -28.54
C LEU A 193 -10.94 13.88 -29.72
N ARG A 194 -11.31 12.65 -30.08
CA ARG A 194 -10.84 11.99 -31.31
C ARG A 194 -11.46 12.55 -32.58
N GLU A 195 -12.61 13.21 -32.45
CA GLU A 195 -13.36 13.85 -33.54
C GLU A 195 -13.03 15.35 -33.60
N LEU A 196 -11.75 15.65 -33.92
CA LEU A 196 -11.19 17.00 -33.87
C LEU A 196 -12.01 18.06 -34.63
N ASN A 197 -12.56 17.71 -35.80
CA ASN A 197 -13.39 18.64 -36.59
C ASN A 197 -14.67 19.05 -35.86
N THR A 198 -15.29 18.10 -35.15
CA THR A 198 -16.49 18.34 -34.34
C THR A 198 -16.16 19.22 -33.14
N PHE A 199 -15.02 18.98 -32.50
CA PHE A 199 -14.53 19.80 -31.40
C PHE A 199 -14.19 21.23 -31.85
N GLU A 200 -13.51 21.39 -32.98
CA GLU A 200 -13.19 22.70 -33.56
C GLU A 200 -14.46 23.49 -33.90
N ALA A 201 -15.44 22.85 -34.56
CA ALA A 201 -16.71 23.49 -34.90
C ALA A 201 -17.44 23.98 -33.64
N ALA A 202 -17.50 23.15 -32.60
CA ALA A 202 -18.06 23.52 -31.31
C ALA A 202 -17.37 24.76 -30.70
N LEU A 203 -16.04 24.81 -30.75
CA LEU A 203 -15.27 25.89 -30.16
C LEU A 203 -15.47 27.22 -30.91
N ARG A 204 -15.55 27.18 -32.24
CA ARG A 204 -15.81 28.35 -33.09
C ARG A 204 -17.23 28.90 -32.93
N ASP A 205 -18.21 28.02 -32.72
CA ASP A 205 -19.59 28.43 -32.45
C ASP A 205 -19.74 29.10 -31.08
N LEU A 206 -18.97 28.65 -30.09
CA LEU A 206 -19.04 29.15 -28.72
C LEU A 206 -18.27 30.45 -28.50
N PHE A 207 -17.18 30.67 -29.25
CA PHE A 207 -16.22 31.72 -28.93
C PHE A 207 -15.63 32.41 -30.15
N ASP A 208 -15.38 33.71 -30.01
CA ASP A 208 -14.53 34.49 -30.92
C ASP A 208 -13.05 34.18 -30.64
N LEU A 209 -12.51 33.21 -31.39
CA LEU A 209 -11.13 32.73 -31.23
C LEU A 209 -10.07 33.72 -31.73
N GLU A 210 -10.43 34.71 -32.54
CA GLU A 210 -9.51 35.75 -33.01
C GLU A 210 -9.20 36.73 -31.87
N ASN A 211 -10.24 37.11 -31.12
CA ASN A 211 -10.14 38.09 -30.05
C ASN A 211 -9.96 37.50 -28.64
N SER A 212 -9.81 36.18 -28.52
CA SER A 212 -9.61 35.48 -27.25
C SER A 212 -8.23 34.83 -27.13
N VAL A 213 -7.84 34.50 -25.90
CA VAL A 213 -6.73 33.57 -25.60
C VAL A 213 -7.33 32.25 -25.14
N VAL A 214 -6.88 31.14 -25.71
CA VAL A 214 -7.33 29.80 -25.35
C VAL A 214 -6.25 29.08 -24.56
N LEU A 215 -6.50 28.80 -23.29
CA LEU A 215 -5.67 27.93 -22.45
C LEU A 215 -6.26 26.52 -22.45
N PHE A 216 -5.61 25.59 -23.12
CA PHE A 216 -5.93 24.18 -23.01
C PHE A 216 -5.25 23.57 -21.79
N THR A 217 -6.01 22.82 -21.00
CA THR A 217 -5.47 21.99 -19.91
C THR A 217 -5.78 20.52 -20.20
N ALA A 218 -4.80 19.65 -19.98
CA ALA A 218 -4.94 18.22 -20.16
C ALA A 218 -4.21 17.49 -19.02
N GLU A 219 -4.96 17.03 -18.02
CA GLU A 219 -4.40 16.30 -16.88
C GLU A 219 -4.68 14.81 -17.00
N VAL A 220 -3.69 14.04 -17.50
CA VAL A 220 -3.75 12.58 -17.69
C VAL A 220 -4.98 12.18 -18.49
N SER A 221 -5.16 12.82 -19.66
CA SER A 221 -6.28 12.58 -20.56
C SER A 221 -5.81 12.21 -21.98
N LEU A 222 -4.86 12.96 -22.55
CA LEU A 222 -4.30 12.73 -23.89
C LEU A 222 -3.48 11.43 -23.97
N THR A 223 -2.90 10.97 -22.85
CA THR A 223 -2.11 9.73 -22.76
C THR A 223 -2.92 8.49 -23.13
N TYR A 224 -4.25 8.52 -22.95
CA TYR A 224 -5.17 7.44 -23.33
C TYR A 224 -5.63 7.51 -24.80
N MET A 225 -5.35 8.61 -25.49
CA MET A 225 -5.66 8.75 -26.91
C MET A 225 -4.56 8.08 -27.74
N ILE A 226 -4.94 7.52 -28.89
CA ILE A 226 -3.95 7.08 -29.88
C ILE A 226 -3.04 8.26 -30.21
N GLN A 227 -1.72 8.03 -30.16
CA GLN A 227 -0.69 9.06 -30.29
C GLN A 227 -0.95 10.05 -31.43
N LYS A 228 -1.26 9.55 -32.63
CA LYS A 228 -1.55 10.38 -33.81
C LYS A 228 -2.66 11.40 -33.52
N THR A 229 -3.74 10.97 -32.90
CA THR A 229 -4.91 11.81 -32.62
C THR A 229 -4.61 12.87 -31.56
N ALA A 230 -3.89 12.51 -30.50
CA ALA A 230 -3.42 13.50 -29.51
C ALA A 230 -2.47 14.53 -30.14
N ASP A 231 -1.60 14.07 -31.03
CA ASP A 231 -0.64 14.91 -31.74
C ASP A 231 -1.31 15.86 -32.74
N ASP A 232 -2.37 15.41 -33.42
CA ASP A 232 -3.16 16.23 -34.32
C ASP A 232 -3.93 17.31 -33.54
N LEU A 233 -4.47 17.00 -32.36
CA LEU A 233 -5.07 17.98 -31.43
C LEU A 233 -4.04 19.03 -30.97
N ILE A 234 -2.85 18.61 -30.55
CA ILE A 234 -1.77 19.52 -30.13
C ILE A 234 -1.34 20.45 -31.28
N ARG A 235 -1.21 19.91 -32.51
CA ARG A 235 -0.86 20.69 -33.70
C ARG A 235 -1.95 21.70 -34.05
N TRP A 236 -3.21 21.27 -34.01
CA TRP A 236 -4.35 22.14 -34.28
C TRP A 236 -4.43 23.29 -33.27
N ALA A 237 -4.26 23.02 -31.98
CA ALA A 237 -4.27 24.03 -30.93
C ALA A 237 -3.18 25.09 -31.15
N ALA A 238 -2.00 24.69 -31.64
CA ALA A 238 -0.91 25.60 -31.99
C ALA A 238 -1.24 26.55 -33.15
N GLY A 239 -2.20 26.17 -34.01
CA GLY A 239 -2.64 26.96 -35.15
C GLY A 239 -3.64 28.07 -34.81
N LEU A 240 -4.12 28.12 -33.56
CA LEU A 240 -4.99 29.21 -33.11
C LEU A 240 -4.21 30.52 -32.94
N PRO A 241 -4.85 31.69 -33.12
CA PRO A 241 -4.17 32.99 -33.05
C PRO A 241 -3.41 33.23 -31.75
N ARG A 242 -4.03 32.87 -30.61
CA ARG A 242 -3.44 32.97 -29.26
C ARG A 242 -3.83 31.75 -28.43
N ALA A 243 -2.90 30.80 -28.30
CA ALA A 243 -3.10 29.60 -27.52
C ALA A 243 -1.97 29.35 -26.51
N GLU A 244 -2.38 28.75 -25.39
CA GLU A 244 -1.56 28.24 -24.31
C GLU A 244 -1.94 26.77 -24.07
N PHE A 245 -0.99 25.93 -23.67
CA PHE A 245 -1.26 24.51 -23.41
C PHE A 245 -0.56 24.04 -22.14
N ALA A 246 -1.32 23.50 -21.21
CA ALA A 246 -0.83 22.89 -19.99
C ALA A 246 -1.09 21.38 -20.03
N LEU A 247 -0.03 20.57 -20.02
CA LEU A 247 -0.11 19.10 -20.09
C LEU A 247 0.55 18.48 -18.86
N LEU A 248 -0.16 17.57 -18.19
CA LEU A 248 0.39 16.76 -17.09
C LEU A 248 0.14 15.28 -17.37
N GLU A 249 1.18 14.51 -17.66
CA GLU A 249 1.09 13.09 -18.00
C GLU A 249 2.30 12.27 -17.52
N GLN A 250 2.29 10.97 -17.77
CA GLN A 250 3.36 10.04 -17.44
C GLN A 250 4.49 10.04 -18.48
N ILE A 251 5.70 9.72 -18.02
CA ILE A 251 6.92 9.48 -18.79
C ILE A 251 7.65 8.24 -18.24
N MET A 252 8.60 7.70 -19.00
CA MET A 252 9.48 6.58 -18.61
C MET A 252 10.93 6.92 -18.94
N PRO A 253 11.58 7.83 -18.18
CA PRO A 253 12.89 8.37 -18.54
C PRO A 253 13.99 7.31 -18.70
N ALA A 254 13.92 6.23 -17.90
CA ALA A 254 14.86 5.11 -17.92
C ALA A 254 14.36 3.89 -18.73
N GLY A 255 13.36 4.08 -19.59
CA GLY A 255 12.80 3.03 -20.44
C GLY A 255 11.79 2.12 -19.73
N GLU A 256 11.22 1.17 -20.49
CA GLU A 256 10.16 0.27 -20.03
C GLU A 256 10.65 -0.82 -19.07
N ASP A 257 11.95 -1.16 -19.12
CA ASP A 257 12.58 -2.15 -18.25
C ASP A 257 12.83 -1.63 -16.83
N HIS A 258 12.72 -0.32 -16.60
CA HIS A 258 12.81 0.25 -15.28
C HIS A 258 11.66 -0.29 -14.38
N PRO A 259 11.93 -0.82 -13.17
CA PRO A 259 10.93 -1.55 -12.38
C PRO A 259 9.64 -0.77 -12.08
N PHE A 260 9.75 0.53 -11.85
CA PHE A 260 8.59 1.40 -11.63
C PHE A 260 7.76 1.56 -12.90
N ALA A 261 8.43 1.82 -14.04
CA ALA A 261 7.80 1.99 -15.34
C ALA A 261 7.07 0.70 -15.77
N LYS A 262 7.74 -0.44 -15.63
CA LYS A 262 7.16 -1.76 -15.89
C LYS A 262 5.90 -2.01 -15.08
N THR A 263 5.93 -1.69 -13.79
CA THR A 263 4.79 -1.84 -12.87
C THR A 263 3.63 -0.92 -13.25
N MET A 264 3.93 0.35 -13.58
CA MET A 264 2.97 1.32 -14.08
C MET A 264 2.31 0.85 -15.39
N LEU A 265 3.10 0.44 -16.39
CA LEU A 265 2.57 -0.08 -17.66
C LEU A 265 1.70 -1.31 -17.44
N LYS A 266 2.14 -2.26 -16.60
CA LYS A 266 1.35 -3.45 -16.25
C LYS A 266 -0.01 -3.08 -15.65
N HIS A 267 -0.05 -2.08 -14.77
CA HIS A 267 -1.28 -1.58 -14.18
C HIS A 267 -2.27 -1.08 -15.23
N PHE A 268 -1.86 -0.12 -16.06
CA PHE A 268 -2.72 0.48 -17.09
C PHE A 268 -3.16 -0.54 -18.15
N ASN A 269 -2.27 -1.47 -18.53
CA ASN A 269 -2.61 -2.55 -19.43
C ASN A 269 -3.65 -3.51 -18.83
N SER A 270 -3.57 -3.81 -17.52
CA SER A 270 -4.55 -4.65 -16.83
C SER A 270 -5.95 -4.01 -16.76
N LEU A 271 -6.01 -2.68 -16.70
CA LEU A 271 -7.24 -1.89 -16.74
C LEU A 271 -7.79 -1.67 -18.16
N LYS A 272 -7.10 -2.16 -19.20
CA LYS A 272 -7.42 -1.94 -20.61
C LYS A 272 -7.40 -0.45 -21.01
N THR A 273 -6.56 0.34 -20.35
CA THR A 273 -6.37 1.78 -20.59
C THR A 273 -4.89 2.08 -20.86
N PRO A 274 -4.30 1.51 -21.93
CA PRO A 274 -2.87 1.63 -22.21
C PRO A 274 -2.46 3.10 -22.41
N LEU A 275 -1.26 3.43 -21.95
CA LEU A 275 -0.64 4.73 -22.15
C LEU A 275 0.01 4.74 -23.54
N HIS A 276 -0.56 5.47 -24.49
CA HIS A 276 -0.15 5.42 -25.89
C HIS A 276 1.02 6.34 -26.23
N SER A 277 1.08 7.53 -25.62
CA SER A 277 2.09 8.55 -25.95
C SER A 277 3.47 8.24 -25.33
N ILE A 278 3.51 7.38 -24.31
CA ILE A 278 4.67 7.21 -23.43
C ILE A 278 5.87 6.52 -24.09
N THR A 279 5.65 5.70 -25.12
CA THR A 279 6.73 5.02 -25.85
C THR A 279 7.43 5.94 -26.84
N SER A 280 6.69 6.85 -27.48
CA SER A 280 7.25 7.81 -28.43
C SER A 280 7.84 9.04 -27.76
N TYR A 281 7.30 9.42 -26.59
CA TYR A 281 7.74 10.58 -25.83
C TYR A 281 8.12 10.18 -24.39
N PRO A 282 9.18 9.35 -24.23
CA PRO A 282 9.50 8.70 -22.95
C PRO A 282 10.10 9.63 -21.89
N ASN A 283 10.53 10.85 -22.24
CA ASN A 283 11.16 11.78 -21.32
C ASN A 283 10.77 13.23 -21.62
N ILE A 284 11.13 14.15 -20.71
CA ILE A 284 10.79 15.57 -20.81
C ILE A 284 11.34 16.23 -22.09
N GLY A 285 12.55 15.86 -22.53
CA GLY A 285 13.13 16.36 -23.78
C GLY A 285 12.29 15.97 -25.00
N LYS A 286 11.82 14.72 -25.06
CA LYS A 286 10.93 14.27 -26.13
C LYS A 286 9.53 14.89 -26.06
N GLN A 287 9.01 15.19 -24.87
CA GLN A 287 7.77 15.96 -24.73
C GLN A 287 7.94 17.42 -25.18
N ARG A 288 9.10 18.04 -24.91
CA ARG A 288 9.44 19.37 -25.45
C ARG A 288 9.46 19.35 -26.98
N ASP A 289 10.21 18.42 -27.56
CA ASP A 289 10.33 18.25 -29.01
C ASP A 289 8.96 17.97 -29.65
N ARG A 290 8.08 17.22 -28.97
CA ARG A 290 6.71 16.93 -29.41
C ARG A 290 5.93 18.22 -29.67
N PHE A 291 5.95 19.18 -28.74
CA PHE A 291 5.22 20.44 -28.90
C PHE A 291 5.89 21.37 -29.91
N LEU A 292 7.21 21.54 -29.86
CA LEU A 292 7.95 22.40 -30.79
C LEU A 292 7.76 21.97 -32.26
N SER A 293 7.87 20.67 -32.53
CA SER A 293 7.64 20.11 -33.88
C SER A 293 6.19 20.21 -34.38
N ARG A 294 5.25 20.66 -33.54
CA ARG A 294 3.82 20.82 -33.84
C ARG A 294 3.37 22.28 -33.89
N GLY A 295 4.32 23.22 -33.95
CA GLY A 295 4.04 24.64 -34.19
C GLY A 295 4.01 25.51 -32.94
N TRP A 296 4.23 24.94 -31.76
CA TRP A 296 4.40 25.72 -30.52
C TRP A 296 5.76 26.45 -30.54
N LYS A 297 5.77 27.73 -30.15
CA LYS A 297 6.97 28.57 -30.24
C LYS A 297 7.90 28.44 -29.05
N SER A 298 7.31 28.27 -27.86
CA SER A 298 8.04 28.11 -26.60
C SER A 298 7.39 27.03 -25.76
N VAL A 299 8.21 26.19 -25.14
CA VAL A 299 7.76 25.05 -24.33
C VAL A 299 8.65 24.97 -23.08
N ASN A 300 8.02 25.03 -21.91
CA ASN A 300 8.64 24.75 -20.63
C ASN A 300 8.15 23.39 -20.11
N VAL A 301 9.04 22.53 -19.65
CA VAL A 301 8.70 21.21 -19.13
C VAL A 301 9.65 20.81 -18.02
N GLN A 302 9.10 20.20 -16.97
CA GLN A 302 9.87 19.62 -15.87
C GLN A 302 9.13 18.41 -15.30
N ASN A 303 9.85 17.52 -14.61
CA ASN A 303 9.20 16.42 -13.90
C ASN A 303 8.52 16.93 -12.60
N LEU A 304 7.61 16.15 -12.01
CA LEU A 304 6.87 16.61 -10.82
C LEU A 304 7.72 16.66 -9.55
N PHE A 305 8.84 15.92 -9.48
CA PHE A 305 9.77 16.06 -8.36
C PHE A 305 10.58 17.36 -8.46
N ASP A 306 10.97 17.77 -9.67
CA ASP A 306 11.57 19.08 -9.92
C ASP A 306 10.60 20.21 -9.57
N PHE A 307 9.33 20.08 -9.97
CA PHE A 307 8.28 21.02 -9.58
C PHE A 307 8.14 21.11 -8.04
N TRP A 308 8.10 19.96 -7.35
CA TRP A 308 8.10 19.93 -5.89
C TRP A 308 9.32 20.64 -5.29
N THR A 309 10.50 20.44 -5.88
CA THR A 309 11.75 20.99 -5.35
C THR A 309 11.87 22.49 -5.59
N ASN A 310 11.57 22.94 -6.81
CA ASN A 310 11.91 24.28 -7.29
C ASN A 310 10.74 25.27 -7.23
N ASP A 311 9.52 24.80 -7.47
CA ASP A 311 8.35 25.69 -7.65
C ASP A 311 7.42 25.70 -6.43
N VAL A 312 7.40 24.64 -5.62
CA VAL A 312 6.62 24.63 -4.38
C VAL A 312 7.36 25.41 -3.29
N SER A 313 6.66 26.39 -2.71
CA SER A 313 7.23 27.25 -1.67
C SER A 313 7.58 26.48 -0.40
N ASP A 314 8.58 26.95 0.36
CA ASP A 314 8.93 26.33 1.64
C ASP A 314 7.78 26.38 2.66
N ALA A 315 6.93 27.40 2.57
CA ALA A 315 5.71 27.49 3.38
C ALA A 315 4.72 26.37 3.04
N ASP A 316 4.56 26.05 1.76
CA ASP A 316 3.69 24.96 1.31
C ASP A 316 4.29 23.59 1.64
N LYS A 317 5.61 23.40 1.48
CA LYS A 317 6.29 22.17 1.91
C LYS A 317 6.08 21.92 3.40
N LYS A 318 6.32 22.93 4.25
CA LYS A 318 6.07 22.86 5.71
C LYS A 318 4.61 22.57 6.02
N PHE A 319 3.68 23.18 5.29
CA PHE A 319 2.25 22.88 5.43
C PHE A 319 1.95 21.41 5.11
N VAL A 320 2.39 20.90 3.95
CA VAL A 320 2.19 19.52 3.53
C VAL A 320 2.80 18.52 4.52
N GLU A 321 3.95 18.87 5.11
CA GLU A 321 4.60 18.07 6.15
C GLU A 321 3.83 18.07 7.48
N SER A 322 3.15 19.16 7.82
CA SER A 322 2.36 19.26 9.05
C SER A 322 1.05 18.46 9.01
N VAL A 323 0.56 18.11 7.81
CA VAL A 323 -0.75 17.46 7.63
C VAL A 323 -0.71 15.98 7.98
N GLU A 324 0.33 15.26 7.57
CA GLU A 324 0.49 13.83 7.89
C GLU A 324 1.95 13.40 7.92
N GLU A 325 2.22 12.38 8.76
CA GLU A 325 3.52 11.72 8.83
C GLU A 325 3.91 11.13 7.47
N PHE A 326 5.15 11.39 7.05
CA PHE A 326 5.65 10.97 5.74
C PHE A 326 7.12 10.52 5.81
N ASP A 327 7.41 9.32 5.30
CA ASP A 327 8.76 8.77 5.22
C ASP A 327 8.95 7.88 3.98
N GLU A 328 8.18 8.13 2.92
CA GLU A 328 8.17 7.36 1.67
C GLU A 328 8.88 8.16 0.54
N TRP A 329 9.97 8.84 0.88
CA TRP A 329 10.68 9.76 -0.03
C TRP A 329 11.25 9.06 -1.26
N GLU A 330 11.75 7.83 -1.13
CA GLU A 330 12.20 7.04 -2.28
C GLU A 330 11.08 6.86 -3.30
N GLU A 331 9.87 6.53 -2.83
CA GLU A 331 8.72 6.32 -3.69
C GLU A 331 8.19 7.63 -4.29
N PHE A 332 8.30 8.74 -3.56
CA PHE A 332 7.89 10.07 -4.04
C PHE A 332 8.81 10.60 -5.14
N ILE A 333 10.13 10.40 -5.00
CA ILE A 333 11.11 10.73 -6.04
C ILE A 333 10.81 9.92 -7.30
N LEU A 334 10.65 8.59 -7.16
CA LEU A 334 10.33 7.73 -8.30
C LEU A 334 9.02 8.14 -8.99
N PHE A 335 7.94 8.36 -8.23
CA PHE A 335 6.68 8.85 -8.77
C PHE A 335 6.85 10.19 -9.50
N GLY A 336 7.51 11.16 -8.85
CA GLY A 336 7.66 12.51 -9.39
C GLY A 336 8.48 12.56 -10.67
N GLN A 337 9.46 11.66 -10.83
CA GLN A 337 10.26 11.53 -12.06
C GLN A 337 9.55 10.78 -13.20
N HIS A 338 8.46 10.04 -12.91
CA HIS A 338 7.63 9.37 -13.93
C HIS A 338 6.41 10.20 -14.35
N TYR A 339 6.28 11.43 -13.86
CA TYR A 339 5.25 12.38 -14.25
C TYR A 339 5.88 13.73 -14.59
N PHE A 340 5.27 14.50 -15.48
CA PHE A 340 5.75 15.83 -15.83
C PHE A 340 4.62 16.85 -15.87
N ILE A 341 4.99 18.13 -15.75
CA ILE A 341 4.14 19.28 -16.07
C ILE A 341 4.81 20.05 -17.21
N LEU A 342 4.03 20.38 -18.23
CA LEU A 342 4.44 21.11 -19.41
C LEU A 342 3.53 22.32 -19.62
N HIS A 343 4.13 23.45 -19.99
CA HIS A 343 3.45 24.66 -20.44
C HIS A 343 4.03 25.08 -21.80
N ALA A 344 3.19 25.14 -22.83
CA ALA A 344 3.56 25.62 -24.16
C ALA A 344 2.75 26.86 -24.55
N THR A 345 3.38 27.81 -25.26
CA THR A 345 2.77 29.05 -25.75
C THR A 345 3.01 29.28 -27.25
N GLY A 346 1.98 29.79 -27.94
CA GLY A 346 2.08 30.30 -29.32
C GLY A 346 2.62 31.74 -29.40
N GLY A 347 2.76 32.42 -28.25
CA GLY A 347 3.29 33.79 -28.10
C GLY A 347 4.79 33.84 -27.79
N SER A 348 5.30 35.04 -27.46
CA SER A 348 6.67 35.24 -26.97
C SER A 348 6.83 34.75 -25.52
N GLN A 349 8.00 34.17 -25.20
CA GLN A 349 8.33 33.50 -23.94
C GLN A 349 7.70 34.12 -22.68
N VAL A 350 6.97 33.29 -21.92
CA VAL A 350 6.91 33.46 -20.46
C VAL A 350 8.24 32.93 -19.91
N LYS A 351 9.03 33.79 -19.25
CA LYS A 351 10.19 33.33 -18.47
C LYS A 351 9.69 32.56 -17.25
N LEU A 352 9.40 31.28 -17.44
CA LEU A 352 9.45 30.32 -16.34
C LEU A 352 10.92 29.97 -16.09
N ALA A 353 11.26 29.67 -14.82
CA ALA A 353 12.63 29.36 -14.41
C ALA A 353 13.27 28.36 -15.40
N PRO A 354 14.56 28.54 -15.77
CA PRO A 354 15.20 27.70 -16.75
C PRO A 354 15.05 26.23 -16.33
N SER A 355 14.45 25.42 -17.21
CA SER A 355 14.55 23.97 -17.11
C SER A 355 16.03 23.64 -17.12
N ILE A 356 16.51 22.97 -16.07
CA ILE A 356 17.82 22.34 -16.10
C ILE A 356 17.71 21.26 -17.18
N ASP A 357 18.15 21.59 -18.39
CA ASP A 357 18.46 20.59 -19.40
C ASP A 357 19.58 19.74 -18.81
N ASN A 358 19.22 18.66 -18.09
CA ASN A 358 20.11 17.53 -17.88
C ASN A 358 20.23 16.77 -19.21
N SER A 359 20.66 17.48 -20.27
CA SER A 359 21.28 16.82 -21.41
C SER A 359 22.59 16.26 -20.86
N ASP A 360 22.55 14.99 -20.47
CA ASP A 360 23.72 14.19 -20.11
C ASP A 360 24.69 14.14 -21.31
N SER A 361 25.48 15.19 -21.53
CA SER A 361 26.79 15.05 -22.16
C SER A 361 27.74 14.55 -21.08
N THR A 362 27.57 13.29 -20.71
CA THR A 362 28.33 12.71 -19.60
C THR A 362 29.63 12.13 -20.15
N ASN A 363 30.71 12.87 -19.92
CA ASN A 363 32.09 12.46 -20.21
C ASN A 363 32.62 11.44 -19.18
N SER A 364 31.75 10.80 -18.38
CA SER A 364 32.19 9.82 -17.39
C SER A 364 32.82 8.63 -18.09
N GLU A 365 34.00 8.20 -17.64
CA GLU A 365 34.60 6.99 -18.17
C GLU A 365 33.73 5.77 -17.83
N LEU A 366 33.59 4.86 -18.80
CA LEU A 366 32.97 3.55 -18.57
C LEU A 366 33.98 2.66 -17.85
N GLY A 367 33.57 2.13 -16.70
CA GLY A 367 34.27 1.08 -15.99
C GLY A 367 33.86 -0.31 -16.48
N SER A 368 34.31 -1.34 -15.76
CA SER A 368 33.93 -2.73 -16.02
C SER A 368 32.42 -2.94 -15.92
N GLU A 369 31.87 -3.76 -16.80
CA GLU A 369 30.46 -4.13 -16.76
C GLU A 369 30.11 -4.94 -15.49
N VAL A 370 28.84 -4.84 -15.09
CA VAL A 370 28.26 -5.60 -13.96
C VAL A 370 27.41 -6.73 -14.51
N SER A 371 27.77 -7.95 -14.12
CA SER A 371 26.94 -9.13 -14.34
C SER A 371 25.97 -9.31 -13.17
N ILE A 372 24.74 -9.71 -13.48
CA ILE A 372 23.67 -9.92 -12.50
C ILE A 372 23.20 -11.36 -12.59
N SER A 373 23.11 -12.01 -11.43
CA SER A 373 22.35 -13.25 -11.24
C SER A 373 21.23 -13.01 -10.22
N ARG A 374 20.13 -13.76 -10.32
CA ARG A 374 18.99 -13.62 -9.39
C ARG A 374 18.48 -14.95 -8.86
N VAL A 375 18.02 -14.95 -7.61
CA VAL A 375 17.32 -16.06 -6.97
C VAL A 375 16.09 -15.52 -6.26
N SER A 376 14.93 -16.10 -6.57
CA SER A 376 13.69 -15.68 -5.91
C SER A 376 13.53 -16.38 -4.57
N LEU A 377 13.69 -15.62 -3.49
CA LEU A 377 13.47 -16.09 -2.12
C LEU A 377 12.26 -15.36 -1.51
N PRO A 378 11.06 -15.95 -1.50
CA PRO A 378 9.83 -15.26 -1.07
C PRO A 378 9.91 -14.64 0.33
N LYS A 379 10.59 -15.30 1.27
CA LYS A 379 10.74 -14.81 2.65
C LYS A 379 11.66 -13.57 2.76
N ALA A 380 12.52 -13.34 1.78
CA ALA A 380 13.41 -12.18 1.72
C ALA A 380 12.74 -10.94 1.10
N LYS A 381 11.51 -11.05 0.56
CA LYS A 381 10.78 -9.95 -0.10
C LYS A 381 10.20 -8.97 0.92
N ARG A 382 11.08 -8.20 1.58
CA ARG A 382 10.75 -7.19 2.59
C ARG A 382 11.58 -5.95 2.34
N LYS A 383 11.02 -4.75 2.47
CA LYS A 383 11.77 -3.50 2.38
C LYS A 383 12.10 -2.94 3.76
N PHE A 384 13.16 -2.14 3.85
CA PHE A 384 13.67 -1.52 5.07
C PHE A 384 14.00 -2.51 6.21
N LEU A 385 14.39 -3.74 5.84
CA LEU A 385 15.00 -4.70 6.75
C LEU A 385 16.45 -4.27 7.07
N ALA A 386 17.06 -4.93 8.05
CA ALA A 386 18.50 -4.86 8.28
C ALA A 386 19.13 -6.23 8.09
N GLY A 387 20.41 -6.27 7.77
CA GLY A 387 21.15 -7.53 7.71
C GLY A 387 22.66 -7.33 7.61
N CYS A 388 23.39 -8.40 7.89
CA CYS A 388 24.84 -8.44 7.98
C CYS A 388 25.38 -9.80 7.53
N THR A 389 26.68 -9.85 7.22
CA THR A 389 27.36 -11.10 6.82
C THR A 389 27.51 -12.04 8.02
N HIS A 390 27.14 -13.30 7.90
CA HIS A 390 27.29 -14.29 8.97
C HIS A 390 28.06 -15.51 8.45
N GLY A 391 29.38 -15.50 8.59
CA GLY A 391 30.25 -16.48 7.93
C GLY A 391 30.16 -16.37 6.41
N SER A 392 29.80 -17.47 5.74
CA SER A 392 29.49 -17.53 4.30
C SER A 392 28.01 -17.29 3.97
N SER A 393 27.23 -16.82 4.94
CA SER A 393 25.78 -16.62 4.83
C SER A 393 25.41 -15.17 5.15
N ILE A 394 24.14 -14.81 5.01
CA ILE A 394 23.61 -13.49 5.38
C ILE A 394 22.56 -13.67 6.47
N PHE A 395 22.73 -12.98 7.60
CA PHE A 395 21.69 -12.87 8.62
C PHE A 395 20.89 -11.59 8.41
N PHE A 396 19.56 -11.67 8.47
CA PHE A 396 18.71 -10.49 8.34
C PHE A 396 17.49 -10.53 9.27
N HIS A 397 17.03 -9.35 9.69
CA HIS A 397 15.92 -9.17 10.61
C HIS A 397 14.96 -8.09 10.14
N GLY A 398 13.69 -8.31 10.49
CA GLY A 398 12.63 -7.32 10.38
C GLY A 398 12.30 -6.90 8.95
N GLY A 399 11.97 -5.62 8.77
CA GLY A 399 11.49 -5.05 7.51
C GLY A 399 9.97 -5.02 7.42
N VAL A 400 9.45 -4.62 6.25
CA VAL A 400 8.01 -4.54 5.98
C VAL A 400 7.65 -5.24 4.68
N THR A 401 6.59 -6.04 4.75
CA THR A 401 5.86 -6.64 3.62
C THR A 401 4.57 -5.83 3.41
N THR A 402 3.42 -6.39 3.79
CA THR A 402 2.17 -5.66 4.10
C THR A 402 2.11 -5.21 5.56
N ALA A 403 2.87 -5.87 6.43
CA ALA A 403 3.03 -5.55 7.84
C ALA A 403 4.52 -5.57 8.22
N ARG A 404 4.86 -5.02 9.39
CA ARG A 404 6.23 -5.10 9.90
C ARG A 404 6.51 -6.50 10.40
N GLU A 405 7.67 -7.03 10.05
CA GLU A 405 8.12 -8.36 10.39
C GLU A 405 8.98 -8.31 11.66
N SER A 406 8.86 -9.29 12.55
CA SER A 406 9.76 -9.51 13.71
C SER A 406 10.69 -10.71 13.51
N SER A 407 10.60 -11.39 12.38
CA SER A 407 11.35 -12.63 12.14
C SER A 407 12.79 -12.34 11.69
N SER A 408 13.72 -13.14 12.22
CA SER A 408 15.11 -13.24 11.77
C SER A 408 15.29 -14.47 10.89
N LEU A 409 16.07 -14.35 9.82
CA LEU A 409 16.27 -15.40 8.82
C LEU A 409 17.71 -15.36 8.31
N ILE A 410 18.16 -16.48 7.75
CA ILE A 410 19.48 -16.60 7.13
C ILE A 410 19.34 -16.95 5.64
N ILE A 411 20.11 -16.28 4.78
CA ILE A 411 20.32 -16.69 3.39
C ILE A 411 21.65 -17.45 3.34
N SER A 412 21.62 -18.72 2.94
CA SER A 412 22.81 -19.57 2.80
C SER A 412 22.86 -20.25 1.43
N ALA A 413 24.07 -20.56 0.95
CA ALA A 413 24.30 -21.43 -0.20
C ALA A 413 24.21 -22.93 0.13
N ASN A 414 24.08 -23.29 1.42
CA ASN A 414 23.83 -24.66 1.85
C ASN A 414 22.50 -24.73 2.61
N ALA A 415 21.48 -25.29 1.97
CA ALA A 415 20.14 -25.41 2.54
C ALA A 415 20.07 -26.28 3.81
N ASN A 416 21.10 -27.09 4.07
CA ASN A 416 21.21 -27.93 5.26
C ASN A 416 21.90 -27.23 6.44
N ASP A 417 22.34 -25.98 6.29
CA ASP A 417 22.90 -25.26 7.43
C ASP A 417 21.83 -25.11 8.52
N SER A 418 22.22 -25.35 9.77
CA SER A 418 21.36 -25.17 10.94
C SER A 418 22.04 -24.20 11.90
N TYR A 419 21.29 -23.20 12.34
CA TYR A 419 21.79 -22.18 13.27
C TYR A 419 20.97 -22.28 14.56
N PRO A 420 21.62 -22.57 15.71
CA PRO A 420 20.95 -22.77 16.99
C PRO A 420 20.64 -21.42 17.65
N TYR A 421 19.91 -20.55 16.94
CA TYR A 421 19.51 -19.25 17.46
C TYR A 421 18.08 -19.30 17.93
N ASP A 422 17.84 -18.63 19.05
CA ASP A 422 16.51 -18.51 19.63
C ASP A 422 15.59 -17.66 18.75
N GLU A 423 14.29 -17.83 18.98
CA GLU A 423 13.31 -16.94 18.36
C GLU A 423 13.54 -15.50 18.85
N CYS A 424 13.59 -14.57 17.91
CA CYS A 424 13.86 -13.17 18.20
C CYS A 424 12.69 -12.56 19.01
N PRO A 425 12.92 -12.07 20.25
CA PRO A 425 11.87 -11.49 21.10
C PRO A 425 11.47 -10.08 20.66
N ILE A 426 12.12 -9.55 19.63
CA ILE A 426 12.07 -8.15 19.24
C ILE A 426 10.84 -7.90 18.35
N GLN A 427 10.02 -6.90 18.73
CA GLN A 427 8.86 -6.49 17.92
C GLN A 427 9.24 -6.05 16.49
N GLY A 428 8.31 -6.22 15.56
CA GLY A 428 8.57 -5.93 14.15
C GLY A 428 8.83 -4.45 13.85
N ARG A 429 9.95 -4.17 13.18
CA ARG A 429 10.52 -2.83 12.98
C ARG A 429 11.17 -2.66 11.60
N THR A 430 11.36 -1.41 11.19
CA THR A 430 12.02 -1.03 9.92
C THR A 430 13.10 0.03 10.17
N CYS A 431 14.02 0.19 9.22
CA CYS A 431 15.04 1.25 9.23
C CYS A 431 15.96 1.23 10.47
N HIS A 432 16.19 0.03 11.02
CA HIS A 432 17.20 -0.26 12.04
C HIS A 432 18.49 -0.70 11.34
N THR A 433 19.57 -0.90 12.10
CA THR A 433 20.80 -1.51 11.59
C THR A 433 21.11 -2.83 12.30
N LEU A 434 21.83 -3.71 11.61
CA LEU A 434 22.43 -4.92 12.13
C LEU A 434 23.92 -4.88 11.80
N SER A 435 24.77 -5.05 12.81
CA SER A 435 26.23 -4.99 12.66
C SER A 435 26.87 -6.16 13.38
N ASN A 436 27.83 -6.83 12.75
CA ASN A 436 28.61 -7.85 13.45
C ASN A 436 29.71 -7.22 14.29
N LEU A 437 30.00 -7.85 15.41
CA LEU A 437 31.18 -7.63 16.23
C LEU A 437 32.29 -8.61 15.83
N THR A 438 33.52 -8.32 16.26
CA THR A 438 34.71 -9.14 16.00
C THR A 438 34.62 -10.55 16.58
N ASN A 439 33.90 -10.73 17.68
CA ASN A 439 33.60 -12.05 18.27
C ASN A 439 32.52 -12.83 17.50
N GLY A 440 31.85 -12.21 16.52
CA GLY A 440 30.80 -12.81 15.71
C GLY A 440 29.38 -12.58 16.22
N ASP A 441 29.20 -11.87 17.33
CA ASP A 441 27.89 -11.44 17.82
C ASP A 441 27.28 -10.38 16.90
N ILE A 442 25.96 -10.22 16.96
CA ILE A 442 25.22 -9.30 16.08
C ILE A 442 24.47 -8.27 16.92
N LEU A 443 24.81 -6.98 16.73
CA LEU A 443 24.14 -5.86 17.37
C LEU A 443 23.02 -5.31 16.48
N LEU A 444 21.80 -5.29 17.00
CA LEU A 444 20.64 -4.58 16.45
C LEU A 444 20.52 -3.21 17.11
N VAL A 445 20.37 -2.16 16.31
CA VAL A 445 20.29 -0.77 16.81
C VAL A 445 19.04 -0.06 16.29
N GLY A 446 18.19 0.36 17.23
CA GLY A 446 17.08 1.29 17.01
C GLY A 446 16.05 0.85 15.96
N GLY A 447 15.72 1.75 15.04
CA GLY A 447 14.70 1.57 14.01
C GLY A 447 13.43 2.38 14.30
N ARG A 448 12.32 2.01 13.67
CA ARG A 448 11.03 2.67 13.92
C ARG A 448 9.84 1.74 13.77
N LEU A 449 8.75 2.10 14.45
CA LEU A 449 7.42 1.52 14.23
C LEU A 449 6.60 2.35 13.24
N ARG A 450 6.63 3.67 13.36
CA ARG A 450 5.98 4.63 12.46
C ARG A 450 6.97 5.78 12.19
N PRO A 451 6.81 6.59 11.15
CA PRO A 451 7.72 7.71 10.88
C PRO A 451 8.01 8.59 12.10
N ALA A 452 6.99 8.91 12.91
CA ALA A 452 7.15 9.72 14.12
C ALA A 452 7.50 8.93 15.39
N ASN A 453 7.74 7.62 15.30
CA ASN A 453 8.06 6.76 16.45
C ASN A 453 9.37 5.97 16.21
N PRO A 454 10.52 6.67 16.21
CA PRO A 454 11.84 6.03 16.26
C PRO A 454 12.04 5.29 17.60
N LEU A 455 12.93 4.31 17.58
CA LEU A 455 13.23 3.42 18.70
C LEU A 455 14.67 3.62 19.17
N ALA A 456 14.88 3.56 20.49
CA ALA A 456 16.21 3.64 21.11
C ALA A 456 16.76 2.26 21.50
N ASP A 457 15.91 1.24 21.56
CA ASP A 457 16.31 -0.06 22.09
C ASP A 457 17.32 -0.77 21.21
N CYS A 458 18.33 -1.34 21.86
CA CYS A 458 19.41 -2.09 21.23
C CYS A 458 19.48 -3.51 21.79
N TRP A 459 19.84 -4.45 20.92
CA TRP A 459 19.84 -5.87 21.26
C TRP A 459 21.07 -6.57 20.68
N LEU A 460 21.66 -7.48 21.44
CA LEU A 460 22.81 -8.27 21.06
C LEU A 460 22.38 -9.73 20.90
N LEU A 461 22.58 -10.30 19.71
CA LEU A 461 22.49 -11.73 19.48
C LEU A 461 23.87 -12.33 19.70
N THR A 462 24.01 -13.11 20.78
CA THR A 462 25.25 -13.79 21.11
C THR A 462 25.40 -15.01 20.22
N LYS A 463 26.46 -15.09 19.42
CA LYS A 463 26.63 -16.17 18.43
C LYS A 463 26.80 -17.54 19.09
N GLU A 464 27.45 -17.58 20.24
CA GLU A 464 27.81 -18.81 20.95
C GLU A 464 26.60 -19.47 21.61
N THR A 465 25.73 -18.68 22.24
CA THR A 465 24.51 -19.17 22.91
C THR A 465 23.31 -19.16 21.99
N GLY A 466 23.31 -18.30 20.98
CA GLY A 466 22.15 -18.05 20.11
C GLY A 466 21.06 -17.19 20.73
N GLU A 467 21.33 -16.59 21.90
CA GLU A 467 20.35 -15.83 22.67
C GLU A 467 20.39 -14.33 22.33
N TRP A 468 19.19 -13.73 22.29
CA TRP A 468 19.04 -12.28 22.24
C TRP A 468 19.04 -11.68 23.64
N SER A 469 19.94 -10.74 23.89
CA SER A 469 19.98 -9.96 25.13
C SER A 469 19.79 -8.48 24.84
N ARG A 470 19.07 -7.78 25.71
CA ARG A 470 18.94 -6.31 25.59
C ARG A 470 20.22 -5.67 26.12
N VAL A 471 20.76 -4.72 25.37
CA VAL A 471 21.93 -3.92 25.78
C VAL A 471 21.51 -2.47 26.03
N GLU A 472 22.47 -1.60 26.31
CA GLU A 472 22.21 -0.17 26.52
C GLU A 472 21.44 0.44 25.34
N ASP A 473 20.36 1.15 25.66
CA ASP A 473 19.59 1.92 24.69
C ASP A 473 20.42 3.09 24.13
N LEU A 474 20.11 3.50 22.91
CA LEU A 474 20.64 4.75 22.36
C LEU A 474 20.26 5.94 23.26
N PRO A 475 21.15 6.96 23.39
CA PRO A 475 20.82 8.16 24.17
C PRO A 475 19.60 8.92 23.62
N SER A 476 19.31 8.78 22.32
CA SER A 476 18.05 9.20 21.69
C SER A 476 17.56 8.17 20.67
N PRO A 477 16.23 8.00 20.51
CA PRO A 477 15.67 7.09 19.52
C PRO A 477 16.10 7.45 18.09
N ARG A 478 16.49 6.45 17.31
CA ARG A 478 17.08 6.68 15.97
C ARG A 478 16.58 5.69 14.93
N SER A 479 16.23 6.19 13.74
CA SER A 479 15.92 5.35 12.57
C SER A 479 16.56 5.90 11.30
N ARG A 480 16.70 5.08 10.25
CA ARG A 480 17.36 5.46 8.98
C ARG A 480 18.82 5.90 9.15
N HIS A 481 19.47 5.55 10.26
CA HIS A 481 20.90 5.72 10.44
C HIS A 481 21.67 4.62 9.69
N CYS A 482 22.96 4.82 9.49
CA CYS A 482 23.88 3.79 9.00
C CYS A 482 24.84 3.38 10.11
N ALA A 483 25.37 2.17 10.02
CA ALA A 483 26.31 1.61 10.98
C ALA A 483 27.47 0.93 10.24
N VAL A 484 28.67 1.01 10.82
CA VAL A 484 29.85 0.24 10.39
C VAL A 484 30.54 -0.36 11.60
N ASN A 485 31.14 -1.54 11.40
CA ASN A 485 32.02 -2.16 12.39
C ASN A 485 33.46 -1.63 12.18
N ILE A 486 34.10 -1.21 13.27
CA ILE A 486 35.49 -0.77 13.30
C ILE A 486 36.19 -1.50 14.45
N ASP A 487 36.76 -2.66 14.14
CA ASP A 487 37.30 -3.64 15.08
C ASP A 487 36.26 -4.08 16.13
N ASP A 488 36.46 -3.74 17.40
CA ASP A 488 35.60 -4.11 18.55
C ASP A 488 34.46 -3.11 18.81
N GLN A 489 34.33 -2.07 17.97
CA GLN A 489 33.33 -1.02 18.15
C GLN A 489 32.39 -0.87 16.95
N ILE A 490 31.16 -0.47 17.22
CA ILE A 490 30.19 -0.07 16.19
C ILE A 490 30.10 1.44 16.15
N LEU A 491 30.35 2.03 14.98
CA LEU A 491 30.15 3.45 14.73
C LEU A 491 28.84 3.64 13.95
N ILE A 492 27.93 4.44 14.47
CA ILE A 492 26.69 4.82 13.78
C ILE A 492 26.70 6.30 13.41
N PHE A 493 26.03 6.63 12.31
CA PHE A 493 25.92 7.99 11.79
C PHE A 493 24.51 8.33 11.30
N GLY A 494 24.08 9.56 11.56
CA GLY A 494 22.88 10.16 10.98
C GLY A 494 21.56 9.57 11.50
N GLY A 495 20.48 9.68 10.73
CA GLY A 495 19.16 9.16 11.10
C GLY A 495 18.21 10.16 11.78
N SER A 496 16.93 9.81 11.82
CA SER A 496 15.82 10.61 12.35
C SER A 496 15.54 10.29 13.82
N GLY A 497 15.07 11.30 14.57
CA GLY A 497 14.74 11.18 16.00
C GLY A 497 15.77 11.77 16.97
N ARG A 498 16.79 12.48 16.48
CA ARG A 498 17.87 13.05 17.30
C ARG A 498 17.63 14.51 17.70
N GLU A 499 18.00 14.85 18.94
CA GLU A 499 18.17 16.23 19.47
C GLU A 499 19.61 16.44 20.00
N GLU A 500 20.58 15.73 19.44
CA GLU A 500 21.90 15.51 20.05
C GLU A 500 23.05 16.35 19.47
N PRO A 501 24.14 16.56 20.26
CA PRO A 501 25.27 17.41 19.88
C PRO A 501 26.17 16.82 18.79
N SER A 502 26.18 15.49 18.60
CA SER A 502 27.01 14.82 17.59
C SER A 502 26.17 13.96 16.65
N PRO A 503 26.45 13.96 15.33
CA PRO A 503 25.82 13.03 14.40
C PRO A 503 26.38 11.59 14.51
N PHE A 504 27.47 11.39 15.26
CA PHE A 504 28.13 10.09 15.46
C PHE A 504 28.00 9.58 16.90
N LEU A 505 27.77 8.28 17.02
CA LEU A 505 27.82 7.53 18.28
C LEU A 505 28.67 6.27 18.08
N SER A 506 29.49 5.94 19.08
CA SER A 506 30.24 4.69 19.13
C SER A 506 29.68 3.79 20.22
N TRP A 507 29.64 2.49 19.97
CA TRP A 507 29.27 1.48 20.94
C TRP A 507 30.37 0.43 21.08
N SER A 508 30.62 0.02 22.31
CA SER A 508 31.45 -1.14 22.66
C SER A 508 30.78 -1.88 23.80
N GLN A 509 31.03 -3.18 23.93
CA GLN A 509 30.44 -3.98 25.00
C GLN A 509 30.89 -3.52 26.40
N GLU A 510 32.12 -2.99 26.52
CA GLU A 510 32.69 -2.54 27.80
C GLU A 510 32.17 -1.15 28.23
N LEU A 511 32.02 -0.22 27.27
CA LEU A 511 31.78 1.19 27.57
C LEU A 511 30.38 1.69 27.18
N GLY A 512 29.59 0.87 26.49
CA GLY A 512 28.28 1.26 26.02
C GLY A 512 28.33 2.35 24.94
N TRP A 513 27.24 3.11 24.79
CA TRP A 513 27.10 4.20 23.82
C TRP A 513 27.81 5.47 24.28
N ARG A 514 28.65 6.04 23.40
CA ARG A 514 29.36 7.30 23.66
C ARG A 514 29.27 8.25 22.48
N TYR A 515 29.08 9.52 22.78
CA TYR A 515 29.20 10.59 21.80
C TYR A 515 30.61 10.68 21.27
N VAL A 516 30.72 10.76 19.95
CA VAL A 516 32.00 10.86 19.26
C VAL A 516 32.26 12.32 18.91
N GLU A 517 33.43 12.83 19.28
CA GLU A 517 33.84 14.20 18.95
C GLU A 517 34.08 14.31 17.45
N VAL A 518 33.50 15.31 16.78
CA VAL A 518 33.69 15.52 15.34
C VAL A 518 34.69 16.65 15.10
N LYS A 519 35.77 16.36 14.37
CA LYS A 519 36.80 17.31 13.93
C LYS A 519 36.80 17.43 12.41
N GLY A 520 37.41 18.49 11.89
CA GLY A 520 37.51 18.74 10.45
C GLY A 520 36.30 19.50 9.89
N CYS A 521 35.82 19.12 8.71
CA CYS A 521 34.72 19.83 8.06
C CYS A 521 33.35 19.50 8.69
N PRO A 522 32.41 20.46 8.72
CA PRO A 522 31.07 20.21 9.21
C PRO A 522 30.33 19.22 8.30
N ILE A 523 29.71 18.22 8.92
CA ILE A 523 28.84 17.25 8.25
C ILE A 523 27.42 17.39 8.81
N PRO A 524 26.39 17.60 7.96
CA PRO A 524 25.02 17.69 8.42
C PRO A 524 24.51 16.32 8.86
N ASN A 525 23.35 16.32 9.52
CA ASN A 525 22.61 15.08 9.72
C ASN A 525 22.06 14.56 8.41
N LEU A 526 22.18 13.26 8.20
CA LEU A 526 21.73 12.62 6.98
C LEU A 526 20.87 11.40 7.31
N PHE A 527 19.71 11.31 6.69
CA PHE A 527 18.83 10.15 6.71
C PHE A 527 19.17 9.23 5.55
N SER A 528 19.30 7.93 5.84
CA SER A 528 19.62 6.88 4.86
C SER A 528 20.82 7.21 3.94
N PRO A 529 21.95 7.74 4.47
CA PRO A 529 23.19 7.80 3.70
C PRO A 529 23.75 6.38 3.51
N ALA A 530 24.64 6.23 2.53
CA ALA A 530 25.48 5.04 2.45
C ALA A 530 26.80 5.30 3.19
N MET A 531 27.23 4.32 4.00
CA MET A 531 28.47 4.39 4.77
C MET A 531 29.21 3.06 4.66
N CYS A 532 30.51 3.12 4.41
CA CYS A 532 31.38 1.94 4.35
C CYS A 532 32.79 2.29 4.84
N ASN A 533 33.52 1.29 5.34
CA ASN A 533 34.88 1.45 5.86
C ASN A 533 35.79 0.28 5.46
N THR A 534 37.09 0.47 5.64
CA THR A 534 38.09 -0.61 5.57
C THR A 534 38.54 -1.00 6.97
N SER A 535 39.23 -0.08 7.64
CA SER A 535 39.59 -0.15 9.06
C SER A 535 39.01 1.09 9.74
N ASN A 536 39.87 2.02 10.14
CA ASN A 536 39.49 3.27 10.79
C ASN A 536 39.04 4.34 9.77
N ASN A 537 39.28 4.11 8.48
CA ASN A 537 38.94 5.03 7.40
C ASN A 537 37.65 4.59 6.70
N GLY A 538 36.76 5.53 6.41
CA GLY A 538 35.54 5.26 5.68
C GLY A 538 35.04 6.44 4.85
N ILE A 539 33.95 6.17 4.13
CA ILE A 539 33.27 7.11 3.23
C ILE A 539 31.79 7.15 3.59
N ILE A 540 31.20 8.35 3.57
CA ILE A 540 29.77 8.62 3.68
C ILE A 540 29.33 9.34 2.41
N VAL A 541 28.28 8.84 1.76
CA VAL A 541 27.75 9.41 0.52
C VAL A 541 26.23 9.46 0.52
N GLY A 542 25.71 10.56 -0.01
CA GLY A 542 24.27 10.77 -0.19
C GLY A 542 23.54 10.94 1.14
N GLY A 543 22.28 10.54 1.15
CA GLY A 543 21.35 10.77 2.25
C GLY A 543 20.58 12.08 2.09
N MET A 544 19.51 12.20 2.88
CA MET A 544 18.64 13.36 2.91
C MET A 544 18.87 14.15 4.20
N ASP A 545 18.99 15.47 4.11
CA ASP A 545 19.17 16.32 5.29
C ASP A 545 17.84 16.68 5.98
N ASP A 546 17.94 17.44 7.07
CA ASP A 546 16.79 17.89 7.86
C ASP A 546 15.81 18.73 7.02
N ASP A 547 16.32 19.47 6.01
CA ASP A 547 15.59 20.28 5.02
C ASP A 547 15.00 19.45 3.85
N LYS A 548 15.07 18.12 3.93
CA LYS A 548 14.55 17.17 2.93
C LYS A 548 15.24 17.25 1.57
N LYS A 549 16.48 17.74 1.54
CA LYS A 549 17.31 17.77 0.34
C LYS A 549 18.22 16.56 0.31
N VAL A 550 18.23 15.86 -0.82
CA VAL A 550 19.21 14.79 -1.06
C VAL A 550 20.57 15.43 -1.35
N ARG A 551 21.57 15.08 -0.55
CA ARG A 551 22.90 15.70 -0.58
C ARG A 551 23.79 15.03 -1.61
N SER A 552 24.70 15.83 -2.15
CA SER A 552 25.66 15.42 -3.20
C SER A 552 27.09 15.33 -2.68
N GLU A 553 27.32 15.91 -1.50
CA GLU A 553 28.59 15.92 -0.82
C GLU A 553 29.00 14.51 -0.41
N VAL A 554 30.27 14.21 -0.61
CA VAL A 554 30.90 12.95 -0.19
C VAL A 554 31.90 13.30 0.89
N TYR A 555 31.83 12.56 1.99
CA TYR A 555 32.69 12.76 3.15
C TYR A 555 33.57 11.54 3.34
N SER A 556 34.85 11.77 3.56
CA SER A 556 35.74 10.77 4.13
C SER A 556 35.85 11.00 5.63
N PHE A 557 36.01 9.93 6.39
CA PHE A 557 36.17 10.01 7.84
C PHE A 557 37.28 9.09 8.32
N ILE A 558 37.96 9.51 9.39
CA ILE A 558 38.94 8.71 10.12
C ILE A 558 38.49 8.65 11.59
N TYR A 559 38.23 7.45 12.09
CA TYR A 559 37.83 7.25 13.48
C TYR A 559 39.02 6.83 14.36
N ASP A 560 39.34 7.67 15.34
CA ASP A 560 40.28 7.36 16.42
C ASP A 560 39.49 6.89 17.67
N ARG A 561 39.60 5.59 17.95
CA ARG A 561 38.95 4.94 19.09
C ARG A 561 39.52 5.35 20.45
N VAL A 562 40.82 5.72 20.50
CA VAL A 562 41.51 6.05 21.75
C VAL A 562 41.02 7.40 22.26
N THR A 563 40.93 8.37 21.36
CA THR A 563 40.44 9.73 21.67
C THR A 563 38.93 9.86 21.48
N ASN A 564 38.24 8.81 21.02
CA ASN A 564 36.83 8.79 20.62
C ASN A 564 36.46 9.99 19.71
N THR A 565 37.28 10.22 18.69
CA THR A 565 37.18 11.34 17.77
C THR A 565 37.03 10.83 16.33
N VAL A 566 36.12 11.43 15.55
CA VAL A 566 36.05 11.28 14.10
C VAL A 566 36.55 12.56 13.43
N THR A 567 37.55 12.45 12.58
CA THR A 567 37.99 13.54 11.69
C THR A 567 37.32 13.37 10.34
N VAL A 568 36.57 14.38 9.88
CA VAL A 568 35.82 14.37 8.62
C VAL A 568 36.45 15.33 7.61
N GLU A 569 36.58 14.88 6.36
CA GLU A 569 37.06 15.70 5.24
C GLU A 569 36.13 15.57 4.03
N LEU A 570 35.95 16.66 3.29
CA LEU A 570 35.19 16.67 2.04
C LEU A 570 36.00 16.02 0.92
N VAL A 571 35.38 15.08 0.21
CA VAL A 571 35.94 14.46 -0.99
C VAL A 571 35.49 15.27 -2.20
N PRO A 572 36.42 15.77 -3.05
CA PRO A 572 36.04 16.43 -4.29
C PRO A 572 35.41 15.41 -5.24
N VAL A 573 34.30 15.77 -5.88
CA VAL A 573 33.58 14.90 -6.83
C VAL A 573 33.29 15.67 -8.11
N ARG A 574 33.74 15.14 -9.25
CA ARG A 574 33.53 15.79 -10.56
C ARG A 574 32.09 15.73 -11.05
N GLU A 575 31.39 14.61 -10.82
CA GLU A 575 30.02 14.37 -11.28
C GLU A 575 29.06 14.12 -10.12
N GLN A 576 28.69 15.18 -9.42
CA GLN A 576 27.85 15.15 -8.22
C GLN A 576 26.48 14.47 -8.42
N ALA A 577 25.88 14.58 -9.62
CA ALA A 577 24.57 14.00 -9.92
C ALA A 577 24.53 12.47 -9.71
N LEU A 578 25.62 11.76 -10.01
CA LEU A 578 25.72 10.29 -9.90
C LEU A 578 25.84 9.79 -8.46
N VAL A 579 26.30 10.65 -7.53
CA VAL A 579 26.46 10.35 -6.11
C VAL A 579 25.39 11.00 -5.23
N THR A 580 24.55 11.86 -5.80
CA THR A 580 23.38 12.44 -5.13
C THR A 580 22.30 11.37 -5.00
N ARG A 581 22.39 10.56 -3.94
CA ARG A 581 21.54 9.38 -3.75
C ARG A 581 20.89 9.35 -2.37
N TYR A 582 19.68 8.82 -2.29
CA TYR A 582 18.96 8.55 -1.05
C TYR A 582 18.64 7.05 -0.95
N GLY A 583 19.01 6.43 0.17
CA GLY A 583 18.79 4.99 0.39
C GLY A 583 19.73 4.06 -0.39
N SER A 584 20.87 4.56 -0.87
CA SER A 584 21.88 3.76 -1.58
C SER A 584 22.73 2.88 -0.64
N ARG A 585 23.60 2.06 -1.22
CA ARG A 585 24.63 1.28 -0.51
C ARG A 585 26.00 1.56 -1.11
N SER A 586 27.04 1.35 -0.31
CA SER A 586 28.42 1.53 -0.73
C SER A 586 29.32 0.42 -0.18
N THR A 587 30.38 0.10 -0.93
CA THR A 587 31.45 -0.81 -0.49
C THR A 587 32.79 -0.39 -1.08
N ILE A 588 33.91 -0.70 -0.41
CA ILE A 588 35.25 -0.33 -0.86
C ILE A 588 35.84 -1.48 -1.68
N ILE A 589 36.18 -1.21 -2.95
CA ILE A 589 36.62 -2.22 -3.95
C ILE A 589 38.10 -2.09 -4.34
N GLY A 590 38.88 -1.28 -3.62
CA GLY A 590 40.31 -1.11 -3.84
C GLY A 590 40.90 -0.07 -2.88
N ASN A 591 42.19 0.24 -3.02
CA ASN A 591 42.91 1.11 -2.07
C ASN A 591 42.37 2.54 -1.97
N SER A 592 41.64 3.02 -2.98
CA SER A 592 41.14 4.40 -3.04
C SER A 592 39.82 4.54 -3.80
N THR A 593 39.04 3.45 -3.89
CA THR A 593 37.84 3.39 -4.73
C THR A 593 36.66 2.83 -3.94
N VAL A 594 35.56 3.57 -3.93
CA VAL A 594 34.28 3.15 -3.37
C VAL A 594 33.28 2.87 -4.50
N LEU A 595 32.62 1.71 -4.46
CA LEU A 595 31.47 1.39 -5.28
C LEU A 595 30.21 1.91 -4.58
N ILE A 596 29.34 2.59 -5.32
CA ILE A 596 28.07 3.16 -4.86
C ILE A 596 26.96 2.62 -5.75
N PHE A 597 25.90 2.08 -5.15
CA PHE A 597 24.86 1.43 -5.91
C PHE A 597 23.47 1.48 -5.27
N GLY A 598 22.45 1.38 -6.14
CA GLY A 598 21.04 1.44 -5.76
C GLY A 598 20.61 2.80 -5.19
N GLY A 599 19.48 2.80 -4.47
CA GLY A 599 18.83 4.02 -3.98
C GLY A 599 18.14 4.78 -5.11
N VAL A 600 17.67 5.99 -4.78
CA VAL A 600 17.08 6.92 -5.77
C VAL A 600 17.91 8.20 -5.83
N SER A 601 17.85 8.93 -6.94
CA SER A 601 18.49 10.24 -7.07
C SER A 601 17.45 11.33 -7.29
N SER A 602 17.66 12.48 -6.63
CA SER A 602 16.84 13.68 -6.83
C SER A 602 17.12 14.38 -8.15
N GLN A 603 18.28 14.11 -8.79
CA GLN A 603 18.74 14.81 -9.98
C GLN A 603 18.34 14.09 -11.28
N LYS A 604 18.31 12.76 -11.25
CA LYS A 604 17.91 11.93 -12.40
C LYS A 604 17.37 10.57 -11.94
N LEU A 605 16.58 9.93 -12.79
CA LEU A 605 16.20 8.54 -12.59
C LEU A 605 17.40 7.65 -12.92
N LEU A 606 17.72 6.68 -12.06
CA LEU A 606 18.84 5.76 -12.26
C LEU A 606 18.44 4.68 -13.27
N ASP A 607 19.23 4.53 -14.33
CA ASP A 607 19.05 3.49 -15.35
C ASP A 607 20.11 2.38 -15.22
N ARG A 608 20.14 1.46 -16.19
CA ARG A 608 21.12 0.35 -16.23
C ARG A 608 22.59 0.77 -16.25
N HIS A 609 22.90 1.99 -16.65
CA HIS A 609 24.26 2.56 -16.70
C HIS A 609 24.62 3.25 -15.39
N ASP A 610 23.62 3.77 -14.68
CA ASP A 610 23.82 4.60 -13.49
C ASP A 610 23.60 3.84 -12.18
N ILE A 611 22.97 2.67 -12.17
CA ILE A 611 22.71 1.92 -10.92
C ILE A 611 24.02 1.69 -10.14
N PHE A 612 25.12 1.37 -10.82
CA PHE A 612 26.45 1.16 -10.23
C PHE A 612 27.44 2.21 -10.71
N VAL A 613 28.06 2.91 -9.75
CA VAL A 613 29.16 3.86 -10.04
C VAL A 613 30.31 3.63 -9.06
N SER A 614 31.55 3.78 -9.52
CA SER A 614 32.71 3.81 -8.63
C SER A 614 33.26 5.23 -8.54
N LEU A 615 33.63 5.64 -7.34
CA LEU A 615 34.28 6.92 -7.05
C LEU A 615 35.68 6.65 -6.53
N ASN A 616 36.69 7.21 -7.20
CA ASN A 616 38.02 7.30 -6.63
C ASN A 616 38.07 8.52 -5.70
N TYR A 617 38.02 8.28 -4.39
CA TYR A 617 37.89 9.34 -3.38
C TYR A 617 39.19 10.14 -3.15
N LYS A 618 40.28 9.83 -3.85
CA LYS A 618 41.50 10.68 -3.88
C LYS A 618 41.53 11.64 -5.06
N THR A 619 40.99 11.23 -6.20
CA THR A 619 41.03 12.01 -7.45
C THR A 619 39.71 12.69 -7.79
N GLY A 620 38.61 12.24 -7.18
CA GLY A 620 37.25 12.69 -7.46
C GLY A 620 36.66 12.16 -8.77
N GLU A 621 37.33 11.22 -9.42
CA GLU A 621 36.91 10.60 -10.67
C GLU A 621 35.80 9.57 -10.43
N ILE A 622 34.76 9.62 -11.25
CA ILE A 622 33.65 8.66 -11.23
C ILE A 622 33.66 7.82 -12.50
N LYS A 623 33.46 6.50 -12.35
CA LYS A 623 33.21 5.58 -13.46
C LYS A 623 31.83 4.96 -13.35
N ARG A 624 31.14 4.84 -14.48
CA ARG A 624 29.86 4.13 -14.58
C ARG A 624 30.10 2.66 -14.88
N HIS A 625 29.32 1.78 -14.27
CA HIS A 625 29.44 0.34 -14.45
C HIS A 625 28.13 -0.22 -14.99
N PRO A 626 27.96 -0.27 -16.33
CA PRO A 626 26.71 -0.72 -16.92
C PRO A 626 26.44 -2.18 -16.60
N ILE A 627 25.18 -2.47 -16.26
CA ILE A 627 24.66 -3.83 -16.19
C ILE A 627 24.55 -4.34 -17.63
N THR A 628 24.97 -5.56 -17.98
CA THR A 628 24.83 -6.07 -19.37
C THR A 628 23.85 -7.22 -19.56
N SER A 629 23.37 -7.82 -18.48
CA SER A 629 22.36 -8.88 -18.57
C SER A 629 21.00 -8.39 -19.08
N ASN A 630 20.27 -9.25 -19.79
CA ASN A 630 18.85 -9.06 -20.14
C ASN A 630 17.89 -9.42 -19.00
N HIS A 631 18.39 -9.61 -17.78
CA HIS A 631 17.55 -9.88 -16.61
C HIS A 631 16.76 -8.63 -16.21
N GLU A 632 15.64 -8.83 -15.52
CA GLU A 632 14.87 -7.73 -14.94
C GLU A 632 15.74 -6.94 -13.95
N LEU A 633 15.71 -5.62 -14.06
CA LEU A 633 16.45 -4.74 -13.17
C LEU A 633 15.84 -4.78 -11.74
N PRO A 634 16.66 -4.68 -10.69
CA PRO A 634 16.18 -4.51 -9.33
C PRO A 634 15.69 -3.06 -9.08
N MET A 635 14.74 -2.89 -8.16
CA MET A 635 14.25 -1.59 -7.70
C MET A 635 15.25 -0.92 -6.74
N LEU A 636 15.90 -1.69 -5.87
CA LEU A 636 16.92 -1.22 -4.92
C LEU A 636 16.43 -0.04 -4.05
N VAL A 637 15.21 -0.15 -3.55
CA VAL A 637 14.61 0.78 -2.57
C VAL A 637 14.39 0.04 -1.26
N GLY A 638 15.01 0.52 -0.17
CA GLY A 638 14.91 -0.12 1.15
C GLY A 638 15.55 -1.52 1.18
N PHE A 639 16.53 -1.78 0.33
CA PHE A 639 17.25 -3.05 0.25
C PHE A 639 18.42 -3.08 1.24
N CYS A 640 18.94 -4.28 1.50
CA CYS A 640 20.28 -4.46 2.07
C CYS A 640 21.21 -5.08 1.04
N ALA A 641 22.50 -4.85 1.22
CA ALA A 641 23.52 -5.50 0.44
C ALA A 641 24.77 -5.72 1.28
N ASN A 642 25.35 -6.90 1.13
CA ASN A 642 26.57 -7.27 1.85
C ASN A 642 27.48 -8.07 0.94
N GLU A 643 28.78 -7.94 1.19
CA GLU A 643 29.78 -8.80 0.59
C GLU A 643 29.78 -10.15 1.30
N VAL A 644 29.79 -11.22 0.51
CA VAL A 644 29.85 -12.61 0.99
C VAL A 644 30.75 -13.42 0.08
N ASN A 645 31.50 -14.35 0.69
CA ASN A 645 32.29 -15.32 -0.04
C ASN A 645 31.42 -16.56 -0.27
N LEU A 646 31.13 -16.86 -1.53
CA LEU A 646 30.39 -18.06 -1.94
C LEU A 646 31.36 -18.98 -2.66
N GLY A 647 31.89 -19.98 -1.96
CA GLY A 647 33.00 -20.79 -2.48
C GLY A 647 34.31 -20.01 -2.51
N GLN A 648 34.96 -19.95 -3.68
CA GLN A 648 36.21 -19.19 -3.87
C GLN A 648 35.99 -17.74 -4.34
N ASP A 649 34.74 -17.39 -4.69
CA ASP A 649 34.41 -16.11 -5.32
C ASP A 649 33.75 -15.14 -4.33
N LYS A 650 34.06 -13.86 -4.50
CA LYS A 650 33.50 -12.76 -3.72
C LYS A 650 32.29 -12.17 -4.47
N HIS A 651 31.14 -12.14 -3.82
CA HIS A 651 29.90 -11.62 -4.38
C HIS A 651 29.34 -10.48 -3.55
N ILE A 652 28.68 -9.51 -4.21
CA ILE A 652 27.79 -8.56 -3.54
C ILE A 652 26.38 -9.12 -3.66
N LEU A 653 25.81 -9.60 -2.55
CA LEU A 653 24.41 -10.02 -2.51
C LEU A 653 23.55 -8.85 -2.05
N SER A 654 22.57 -8.48 -2.86
CA SER A 654 21.46 -7.63 -2.46
C SER A 654 20.22 -8.45 -2.18
N TYR A 655 19.53 -8.12 -1.10
CA TYR A 655 18.36 -8.82 -0.63
C TYR A 655 17.43 -7.85 0.09
N GLY A 656 16.14 -8.21 0.12
CA GLY A 656 15.10 -7.26 0.46
C GLY A 656 15.01 -6.12 -0.55
N GLY A 657 14.13 -5.17 -0.23
CA GLY A 657 13.84 -4.04 -1.08
C GLY A 657 12.59 -4.23 -1.94
N GLY A 658 12.07 -3.09 -2.40
CA GLY A 658 10.84 -3.01 -3.16
C GLY A 658 10.13 -1.69 -2.97
N CYS A 659 9.05 -1.51 -3.70
CA CYS A 659 8.29 -0.26 -3.78
C CYS A 659 6.82 -0.59 -4.04
N VAL A 660 5.88 0.13 -3.41
CA VAL A 660 4.45 -0.07 -3.72
C VAL A 660 4.04 0.64 -5.02
N CYS A 661 4.98 1.32 -5.67
CA CYS A 661 4.87 2.01 -6.95
C CYS A 661 3.61 2.88 -6.98
N PHE A 662 3.48 3.75 -5.96
CA PHE A 662 2.36 4.65 -5.77
C PHE A 662 1.03 3.91 -5.54
N SER A 663 0.26 3.67 -6.59
CA SER A 663 -0.98 2.87 -6.56
C SER A 663 -1.07 1.87 -7.71
N PHE A 664 0.02 1.66 -8.46
CA PHE A 664 0.03 0.81 -9.63
C PHE A 664 0.14 -0.68 -9.27
N GLY A 665 0.80 -0.98 -8.15
CA GLY A 665 1.02 -2.33 -7.64
C GLY A 665 2.41 -2.45 -7.01
N SER A 666 2.60 -3.44 -6.14
CA SER A 666 3.90 -3.63 -5.49
C SER A 666 4.90 -4.35 -6.40
N PHE A 667 6.13 -3.84 -6.41
CA PHE A 667 7.31 -4.51 -6.94
C PHE A 667 8.22 -4.89 -5.76
N TRP A 668 8.66 -6.14 -5.72
CA TRP A 668 9.54 -6.66 -4.67
C TRP A 668 10.81 -7.19 -5.30
N ASP A 669 11.95 -6.80 -4.75
CA ASP A 669 13.24 -7.30 -5.19
C ASP A 669 13.40 -8.78 -4.83
N ASP A 670 13.91 -9.55 -5.79
CA ASP A 670 14.47 -10.87 -5.51
C ASP A 670 15.86 -10.71 -4.84
N VAL A 671 16.52 -11.83 -4.52
CA VAL A 671 17.93 -11.78 -4.12
C VAL A 671 18.77 -11.68 -5.38
N TYR A 672 19.55 -10.62 -5.48
CA TYR A 672 20.45 -10.37 -6.60
C TYR A 672 21.89 -10.55 -6.18
N SER A 673 22.69 -11.12 -7.06
CA SER A 673 24.13 -11.16 -6.94
C SER A 673 24.76 -10.34 -8.05
N PHE A 674 25.67 -9.46 -7.65
CA PHE A 674 26.39 -8.58 -8.56
C PHE A 674 27.87 -8.97 -8.58
N GLY A 675 28.38 -9.21 -9.79
CA GLY A 675 29.81 -9.40 -10.02
C GLY A 675 30.37 -8.27 -10.89
N LEU A 676 31.51 -7.71 -10.47
CA LEU A 676 32.28 -6.77 -11.28
C LEU A 676 33.20 -7.56 -12.23
N GLY A 677 32.89 -7.61 -13.52
CA GLY A 677 33.61 -8.42 -14.52
C GLY A 677 33.00 -9.82 -14.78
N ASN A 678 33.82 -10.77 -15.27
CA ASN A 678 33.41 -12.15 -15.59
C ASN A 678 33.02 -12.90 -14.31
N ALA A 679 31.77 -12.79 -13.88
CA ALA A 679 31.29 -13.49 -12.70
C ALA A 679 30.92 -14.94 -13.01
N ALA A 680 31.33 -15.83 -12.11
CA ALA A 680 30.90 -17.21 -12.07
C ALA A 680 29.38 -17.32 -11.79
N SER A 681 28.80 -18.46 -12.17
CA SER A 681 27.40 -18.80 -11.92
C SER A 681 27.09 -18.80 -10.42
N LEU A 682 25.96 -18.21 -10.03
CA LEU A 682 25.53 -18.22 -8.63
C LEU A 682 25.21 -19.65 -8.14
N PRO A 683 25.68 -20.06 -6.94
CA PRO A 683 25.21 -21.30 -6.33
C PRO A 683 23.72 -21.21 -5.95
N GLU A 684 23.09 -22.36 -5.71
CA GLU A 684 21.72 -22.43 -5.22
C GLU A 684 21.65 -21.82 -3.81
N LEU A 685 20.79 -20.80 -3.62
CA LEU A 685 20.60 -20.12 -2.34
C LEU A 685 19.26 -20.53 -1.72
N ALA A 686 19.22 -20.67 -0.40
CA ALA A 686 18.02 -20.99 0.36
C ALA A 686 17.85 -20.06 1.57
N THR A 687 16.60 -19.88 2.02
CA THR A 687 16.30 -19.17 3.28
C THR A 687 16.06 -20.16 4.41
N ILE A 688 16.87 -20.05 5.46
CA ILE A 688 16.85 -20.91 6.64
C ILE A 688 16.18 -20.17 7.80
N LYS A 689 15.27 -20.86 8.49
CA LYS A 689 14.72 -20.40 9.77
C LYS A 689 15.66 -20.81 10.89
N LEU A 690 15.79 -19.94 11.88
CA LEU A 690 16.54 -20.24 13.11
C LEU A 690 15.80 -21.31 13.91
N SER A 691 16.52 -22.28 14.46
CA SER A 691 15.98 -23.36 15.29
C SER A 691 16.44 -23.15 16.73
N GLY A 692 15.54 -22.79 17.65
CA GLY A 692 15.88 -22.63 19.07
C GLY A 692 16.25 -23.96 19.70
N SER A 693 17.41 -24.01 20.37
CA SER A 693 17.78 -25.16 21.19
C SER A 693 17.02 -25.11 22.50
N ALA A 694 16.16 -26.10 22.74
CA ALA A 694 15.54 -26.30 24.04
C ALA A 694 16.64 -26.54 25.09
N LYS A 695 16.90 -25.54 25.94
CA LYS A 695 17.61 -25.73 27.20
C LYS A 695 16.86 -25.04 28.32
N ASP A 696 16.42 -25.88 29.24
CA ASP A 696 15.91 -25.55 30.55
C ASP A 696 16.78 -24.49 31.22
N ASN A 697 16.18 -23.42 31.73
CA ASN A 697 16.82 -22.59 32.75
C ASN A 697 15.78 -22.06 33.74
N GLU A 698 16.09 -22.32 34.99
CA GLU A 698 15.43 -21.83 36.18
C GLU A 698 15.55 -20.30 36.31
N GLN A 699 14.54 -19.74 37.00
CA GLN A 699 14.26 -18.34 37.35
C GLN A 699 15.47 -17.55 37.87
N TYR A 700 15.57 -16.23 37.65
CA TYR A 700 14.79 -15.13 38.28
C TYR A 700 15.02 -13.83 37.46
N ASP A 701 14.15 -12.82 37.33
CA ASP A 701 12.73 -12.60 37.60
C ASP A 701 12.43 -11.18 37.08
N GLY A 702 11.28 -10.92 36.43
CA GLY A 702 10.87 -9.53 36.16
C GLY A 702 9.95 -9.21 34.98
N LEU A 703 9.14 -10.15 34.51
CA LEU A 703 7.74 -9.98 34.05
C LEU A 703 7.29 -11.34 33.53
N ASP A 704 6.51 -12.01 34.36
CA ASP A 704 5.95 -13.35 34.20
C ASP A 704 5.37 -13.57 32.78
N HIS A 705 6.14 -14.22 31.92
CA HIS A 705 5.64 -14.91 30.74
C HIS A 705 5.48 -16.39 31.10
N GLY A 706 4.65 -16.65 32.11
CA GLY A 706 4.21 -17.98 32.43
C GLY A 706 3.69 -18.67 31.18
N ASP A 707 4.07 -19.94 31.03
CA ASP A 707 3.42 -20.84 30.09
C ASP A 707 1.91 -20.71 30.29
N VAL A 708 1.20 -20.19 29.28
CA VAL A 708 -0.25 -20.03 29.41
C VAL A 708 -0.89 -21.39 29.34
N SER A 709 -1.18 -21.93 30.52
CA SER A 709 -1.99 -23.13 30.66
C SER A 709 -3.34 -22.88 30.00
N VAL A 710 -3.61 -23.62 28.92
CA VAL A 710 -4.90 -23.59 28.27
C VAL A 710 -5.91 -24.27 29.19
N LYS A 711 -6.97 -23.55 29.56
CA LYS A 711 -8.03 -24.13 30.37
C LYS A 711 -8.85 -25.10 29.53
N GLU A 712 -9.21 -26.24 30.10
CA GLU A 712 -10.14 -27.14 29.43
C GLU A 712 -11.54 -26.50 29.42
N VAL A 713 -12.24 -26.67 28.30
CA VAL A 713 -13.66 -26.31 28.22
C VAL A 713 -14.44 -27.27 29.13
N PRO A 714 -15.29 -26.78 30.06
CA PRO A 714 -16.13 -27.63 30.89
C PRO A 714 -16.92 -28.65 30.05
N ILE A 715 -16.82 -29.93 30.41
CA ILE A 715 -17.41 -31.04 29.67
C ILE A 715 -18.64 -31.57 30.40
N ILE A 716 -19.73 -31.75 29.65
CA ILE A 716 -20.97 -32.40 30.09
C ILE A 716 -21.22 -33.62 29.20
N ASP A 717 -21.24 -34.81 29.79
CA ASP A 717 -21.54 -36.05 29.06
C ASP A 717 -23.06 -36.24 28.95
N VAL A 718 -23.60 -36.13 27.73
CA VAL A 718 -25.06 -36.23 27.48
C VAL A 718 -25.53 -37.68 27.41
N ILE A 719 -24.64 -38.64 27.13
CA ILE A 719 -24.97 -40.08 27.12
C ILE A 719 -25.26 -40.62 28.53
N THR A 720 -24.63 -40.05 29.56
CA THR A 720 -24.67 -40.58 30.92
C THR A 720 -25.72 -39.92 31.80
N ASN A 721 -26.27 -38.76 31.43
CA ASN A 721 -27.43 -38.13 32.07
C ASN A 721 -28.14 -37.16 31.11
N PRO A 722 -29.49 -37.11 31.06
CA PRO A 722 -30.19 -36.14 30.23
C PRO A 722 -30.02 -34.72 30.80
N VAL A 723 -29.51 -33.80 29.98
CA VAL A 723 -29.56 -32.36 30.28
C VAL A 723 -31.00 -31.89 30.02
N SER A 724 -31.61 -31.19 30.98
CA SER A 724 -32.94 -30.58 30.77
C SER A 724 -32.81 -29.23 30.05
N GLN A 725 -33.89 -28.76 29.40
CA GLN A 725 -33.93 -27.40 28.86
C GLN A 725 -33.67 -26.32 29.93
N GLU A 726 -34.06 -26.57 31.19
CA GLU A 726 -33.81 -25.66 32.31
C GLU A 726 -32.34 -25.65 32.73
N SER A 727 -31.68 -26.80 32.72
CA SER A 727 -30.24 -26.92 32.91
C SER A 727 -29.49 -26.17 31.81
N PHE A 728 -29.92 -26.31 30.54
CA PHE A 728 -29.33 -25.56 29.43
C PHE A 728 -29.52 -24.05 29.57
N ARG A 729 -30.72 -23.58 29.96
CA ARG A 729 -30.95 -22.15 30.28
C ARG A 729 -30.03 -21.65 31.39
N THR A 730 -29.76 -22.50 32.39
CA THR A 730 -28.81 -22.17 33.47
C THR A 730 -27.39 -22.05 32.92
N ILE A 731 -26.97 -22.95 32.04
CA ILE A 731 -25.67 -22.86 31.33
C ILE A 731 -25.57 -21.55 30.54
N CYS A 732 -26.61 -21.17 29.78
CA CYS A 732 -26.61 -19.91 29.04
C CYS A 732 -26.44 -18.69 29.97
N ARG A 733 -27.05 -18.71 31.16
CA ARG A 733 -26.92 -17.62 32.16
C ARG A 733 -25.51 -17.51 32.75
N LEU A 734 -24.76 -18.61 32.81
CA LEU A 734 -23.37 -18.60 33.28
C LEU A 734 -22.40 -17.92 32.30
N ARG A 735 -22.81 -17.75 31.03
CA ARG A 735 -22.03 -17.07 29.97
C ARG A 735 -20.60 -17.59 29.80
N SER A 736 -20.41 -18.90 29.97
CA SER A 736 -19.15 -19.61 29.75
C SER A 736 -19.36 -20.76 28.75
N PRO A 737 -18.37 -21.08 27.89
CA PRO A 737 -18.44 -22.20 26.97
C PRO A 737 -18.58 -23.53 27.70
N VAL A 738 -19.37 -24.43 27.11
CA VAL A 738 -19.57 -25.79 27.61
C VAL A 738 -19.61 -26.74 26.44
N LEU A 739 -18.93 -27.88 26.58
CA LEU A 739 -18.91 -28.95 25.60
C LEU A 739 -19.83 -30.10 26.04
N PHE A 740 -20.75 -30.49 25.18
CA PHE A 740 -21.60 -31.66 25.33
C PHE A 740 -21.04 -32.82 24.51
N ARG A 741 -20.59 -33.89 25.15
CA ARG A 741 -19.99 -35.04 24.45
C ARG A 741 -21.04 -36.05 23.99
N ASN A 742 -20.78 -36.64 22.82
CA ASN A 742 -21.49 -37.79 22.28
C ASN A 742 -23.03 -37.62 22.20
N SER A 743 -23.48 -36.44 21.78
CA SER A 743 -24.91 -36.16 21.57
C SER A 743 -25.46 -36.93 20.37
N HIS A 744 -26.72 -37.38 20.46
CA HIS A 744 -27.40 -38.05 19.35
C HIS A 744 -27.87 -37.04 18.30
N LEU A 745 -27.04 -36.78 17.29
CA LEU A 745 -27.31 -35.84 16.19
C LEU A 745 -28.13 -36.44 15.03
N GLY A 746 -28.62 -37.67 15.17
CA GLY A 746 -29.33 -38.41 14.11
C GLY A 746 -28.40 -39.20 13.16
N PRO A 747 -28.95 -39.78 12.08
CA PRO A 747 -28.20 -40.59 11.10
C PRO A 747 -27.01 -39.89 10.43
N CYS A 748 -26.96 -38.55 10.46
CA CYS A 748 -25.92 -37.75 9.83
C CYS A 748 -24.49 -38.10 10.27
N ILE A 749 -24.30 -38.59 11.51
CA ILE A 749 -22.99 -38.99 12.05
C ILE A 749 -22.32 -40.08 11.20
N ASP A 750 -23.13 -40.95 10.59
CA ASP A 750 -22.66 -42.05 9.75
C ASP A 750 -22.80 -41.71 8.27
N SER A 751 -23.97 -41.21 7.85
CA SER A 751 -24.28 -41.02 6.43
C SER A 751 -23.44 -39.91 5.77
N TRP A 752 -23.16 -38.81 6.47
CA TRP A 752 -22.43 -37.66 5.91
C TRP A 752 -20.93 -37.90 5.78
N ARG A 753 -20.41 -39.03 6.29
CA ARG A 753 -19.02 -39.45 6.08
C ARG A 753 -18.73 -39.80 4.63
N SER A 754 -19.75 -40.22 3.87
CA SER A 754 -19.61 -40.52 2.44
C SER A 754 -19.70 -39.24 1.61
N PRO A 755 -18.64 -38.88 0.87
CA PRO A 755 -18.69 -37.79 -0.10
C PRO A 755 -19.80 -37.99 -1.14
N GLU A 756 -20.00 -39.23 -1.58
CA GLU A 756 -21.01 -39.61 -2.57
C GLU A 756 -22.42 -39.35 -2.03
N TYR A 757 -22.68 -39.72 -0.78
CA TYR A 757 -23.96 -39.47 -0.12
C TYR A 757 -24.28 -37.97 -0.01
N LEU A 758 -23.30 -37.16 0.42
CA LEU A 758 -23.48 -35.70 0.47
C LEU A 758 -23.85 -35.14 -0.90
N VAL A 759 -23.14 -35.58 -1.94
CA VAL A 759 -23.37 -35.11 -3.32
C VAL A 759 -24.72 -35.58 -3.85
N GLU A 760 -25.15 -36.81 -3.54
CA GLU A 760 -26.47 -37.34 -3.92
C GLU A 760 -27.59 -36.53 -3.28
N LYS A 761 -27.51 -36.25 -1.97
CA LYS A 761 -28.56 -35.54 -1.23
C LYS A 761 -28.67 -34.06 -1.58
N VAL A 762 -27.56 -33.39 -1.87
CA VAL A 762 -27.56 -31.96 -2.22
C VAL A 762 -27.74 -31.73 -3.72
N GLY A 763 -27.32 -32.69 -4.55
CA GLY A 763 -27.34 -32.60 -6.01
C GLY A 763 -25.99 -32.18 -6.59
N HIS A 764 -25.60 -32.85 -7.68
CA HIS A 764 -24.30 -32.65 -8.33
C HIS A 764 -24.05 -31.20 -8.77
N ASP A 765 -25.02 -30.61 -9.48
CA ASP A 765 -24.91 -29.30 -10.14
C ASP A 765 -25.40 -28.13 -9.25
N THR A 766 -25.67 -28.42 -7.97
CA THR A 766 -26.10 -27.39 -7.02
C THR A 766 -24.95 -26.40 -6.80
N LYS A 767 -25.17 -25.13 -7.17
CA LYS A 767 -24.14 -24.10 -7.03
C LYS A 767 -23.97 -23.67 -5.58
N VAL A 768 -22.74 -23.76 -5.08
CA VAL A 768 -22.33 -23.25 -3.76
C VAL A 768 -21.22 -22.22 -3.89
N VAL A 769 -21.11 -21.33 -2.90
CA VAL A 769 -20.02 -20.35 -2.82
C VAL A 769 -19.00 -20.84 -1.79
N ALA A 770 -17.73 -20.88 -2.18
CA ALA A 770 -16.64 -21.30 -1.31
C ALA A 770 -15.55 -20.24 -1.21
N HIS A 771 -14.93 -20.16 -0.03
CA HIS A 771 -13.59 -19.59 0.10
C HIS A 771 -12.59 -20.63 -0.37
N VAL A 772 -11.77 -20.27 -1.35
CA VAL A 772 -10.77 -21.15 -1.93
C VAL A 772 -9.39 -20.56 -1.69
N THR A 773 -8.49 -21.34 -1.10
CA THR A 773 -7.18 -20.85 -0.65
C THR A 773 -6.12 -21.94 -0.74
N SER A 774 -4.85 -21.51 -0.81
CA SER A 774 -3.68 -22.36 -0.57
C SER A 774 -3.13 -22.21 0.85
N SER A 775 -3.71 -21.33 1.67
CA SER A 775 -3.29 -21.06 3.06
C SER A 775 -3.94 -22.02 4.06
N ASP A 776 -3.22 -22.32 5.13
CA ASP A 776 -3.71 -23.12 6.26
C ASP A 776 -4.61 -22.32 7.21
N ALA A 777 -4.56 -20.99 7.14
CA ALA A 777 -5.41 -20.11 7.93
C ALA A 777 -6.05 -19.05 7.02
N LEU A 778 -7.37 -19.04 6.98
CA LEU A 778 -8.13 -17.99 6.32
C LEU A 778 -8.02 -16.72 7.15
N ASN A 779 -7.81 -15.58 6.49
CA ASN A 779 -7.74 -14.27 7.12
C ASN A 779 -8.63 -13.28 6.36
N PHE A 780 -9.69 -12.79 7.02
CA PHE A 780 -10.66 -11.88 6.42
C PHE A 780 -10.08 -10.49 6.10
N GLN A 781 -9.13 -10.01 6.90
CA GLN A 781 -8.50 -8.70 6.71
C GLN A 781 -7.47 -8.73 5.57
N ALA A 782 -6.63 -9.77 5.54
CA ALA A 782 -5.64 -9.99 4.49
C ALA A 782 -6.27 -10.47 3.16
N LYS A 783 -7.50 -10.99 3.21
CA LYS A 783 -8.23 -11.55 2.05
C LYS A 783 -7.41 -12.59 1.28
N ASN A 784 -6.79 -13.53 2.01
CA ASN A 784 -5.95 -14.58 1.45
C ASN A 784 -6.75 -15.77 0.85
N PHE A 785 -7.93 -15.50 0.32
CA PHE A 785 -8.82 -16.49 -0.28
C PHE A 785 -9.69 -15.85 -1.38
N ASP A 786 -10.07 -16.66 -2.36
CA ASP A 786 -10.98 -16.26 -3.43
C ASP A 786 -12.42 -16.71 -3.15
N TYR A 787 -13.40 -15.92 -3.59
CA TYR A 787 -14.79 -16.35 -3.65
C TYR A 787 -15.05 -17.06 -4.97
N LYS A 788 -15.24 -18.39 -4.94
CA LYS A 788 -15.57 -19.17 -6.15
C LYS A 788 -16.96 -19.78 -6.02
N SER A 789 -17.75 -19.70 -7.10
CA SER A 789 -18.98 -20.48 -7.24
C SER A 789 -18.62 -21.82 -7.87
N LEU A 790 -18.91 -22.91 -7.18
CA LEU A 790 -18.57 -24.28 -7.57
C LEU A 790 -19.84 -25.13 -7.63
N ASP A 791 -19.84 -26.16 -8.46
CA ASP A 791 -20.79 -27.27 -8.33
C ASP A 791 -20.52 -28.01 -7.03
N PHE A 792 -21.57 -28.46 -6.35
CA PHE A 792 -21.43 -29.10 -5.04
C PHE A 792 -20.55 -30.35 -5.11
N LYS A 793 -20.64 -31.12 -6.21
CA LYS A 793 -19.73 -32.26 -6.48
C LYS A 793 -18.26 -31.83 -6.47
N ASP A 794 -17.94 -30.74 -7.17
CA ASP A 794 -16.57 -30.25 -7.28
C ASP A 794 -16.08 -29.71 -5.94
N PHE A 795 -16.96 -29.02 -5.20
CA PHE A 795 -16.65 -28.55 -3.85
C PHE A 795 -16.31 -29.72 -2.91
N VAL A 796 -17.16 -30.75 -2.86
CA VAL A 796 -16.92 -31.95 -2.03
C VAL A 796 -15.64 -32.66 -2.45
N THR A 797 -15.40 -32.81 -3.76
CA THR A 797 -14.15 -33.40 -4.27
C THR A 797 -12.92 -32.62 -3.81
N LYS A 798 -12.97 -31.28 -3.88
CA LYS A 798 -11.88 -30.41 -3.39
C LYS A 798 -11.72 -30.44 -1.88
N MET A 799 -12.80 -30.63 -1.13
CA MET A 799 -12.74 -30.73 0.34
C MET A 799 -11.78 -31.83 0.80
N PHE A 800 -11.69 -32.92 0.03
CA PHE A 800 -10.79 -34.06 0.30
C PHE A 800 -9.48 -34.04 -0.50
N SER A 801 -9.24 -32.99 -1.31
CA SER A 801 -7.97 -32.83 -2.06
C SER A 801 -6.87 -32.22 -1.19
N THR A 802 -5.62 -32.49 -1.54
CA THR A 802 -4.41 -31.90 -0.91
C THR A 802 -3.87 -30.67 -1.65
N SER A 803 -4.33 -30.38 -2.86
CA SER A 803 -3.75 -29.34 -3.73
C SER A 803 -4.34 -27.93 -3.52
N GLU A 804 -5.63 -27.82 -3.17
CA GLU A 804 -6.35 -26.56 -3.00
C GLU A 804 -7.35 -26.74 -1.86
N LYS A 805 -7.39 -25.83 -0.89
CA LYS A 805 -8.27 -25.92 0.28
C LYS A 805 -9.55 -25.13 0.05
N VAL A 806 -10.67 -25.67 0.52
CA VAL A 806 -11.98 -25.04 0.39
C VAL A 806 -12.70 -24.94 1.73
N TYR A 807 -13.46 -23.87 1.91
CA TYR A 807 -14.37 -23.66 3.03
C TYR A 807 -15.72 -23.15 2.51
N LEU A 808 -16.81 -23.82 2.87
CA LEU A 808 -18.16 -23.47 2.41
C LEU A 808 -18.61 -22.15 3.03
N ARG A 809 -18.99 -21.19 2.18
CA ARG A 809 -19.71 -20.00 2.60
C ARG A 809 -21.20 -20.29 2.54
N SER A 810 -21.76 -20.73 3.66
CA SER A 810 -23.21 -20.99 3.78
C SER A 810 -24.01 -19.71 3.63
N LEU A 811 -24.94 -19.68 2.70
CA LEU A 811 -25.80 -18.54 2.37
C LEU A 811 -27.22 -19.03 2.14
N SER A 812 -28.22 -18.16 2.38
CA SER A 812 -29.60 -18.50 2.02
C SER A 812 -29.72 -18.73 0.52
N ILE A 813 -30.31 -19.86 0.11
CA ILE A 813 -30.56 -20.13 -1.32
C ILE A 813 -31.57 -19.14 -1.88
N SER A 814 -32.59 -18.78 -1.10
CA SER A 814 -33.69 -17.94 -1.57
C SER A 814 -33.33 -16.46 -1.68
N ASP A 815 -32.55 -15.92 -0.74
CA ASP A 815 -32.06 -14.54 -0.80
C ASP A 815 -30.78 -14.37 0.04
N PRO A 816 -29.59 -14.63 -0.54
CA PRO A 816 -28.30 -14.48 0.14
C PRO A 816 -28.02 -13.08 0.68
N LYS A 817 -28.68 -12.05 0.13
CA LYS A 817 -28.44 -10.65 0.49
C LYS A 817 -29.31 -10.21 1.65
N SER A 818 -30.46 -10.85 1.90
CA SER A 818 -31.43 -10.39 2.89
C SER A 818 -31.90 -11.40 3.91
N LYS A 819 -31.66 -12.69 3.70
CA LYS A 819 -32.06 -13.73 4.64
C LYS A 819 -30.83 -14.43 5.22
N PRO A 820 -30.84 -14.72 6.54
CA PRO A 820 -29.82 -15.56 7.14
C PRO A 820 -29.83 -16.95 6.52
N ALA A 821 -28.70 -17.66 6.57
CA ALA A 821 -28.65 -19.06 6.17
C ALA A 821 -29.45 -19.91 7.17
N ILE A 822 -30.32 -20.78 6.67
CA ILE A 822 -31.17 -21.67 7.44
C ILE A 822 -31.01 -23.08 6.85
N PHE A 823 -30.32 -23.96 7.56
CA PHE A 823 -29.92 -25.28 7.07
C PHE A 823 -31.09 -26.09 6.51
N LYS A 824 -32.23 -26.09 7.20
CA LYS A 824 -33.41 -26.87 6.77
C LYS A 824 -33.99 -26.40 5.42
N SER A 825 -33.92 -25.10 5.12
CA SER A 825 -34.39 -24.56 3.84
C SER A 825 -33.30 -24.58 2.76
N ASP A 826 -32.04 -24.40 3.16
CA ASP A 826 -30.92 -24.29 2.22
C ASP A 826 -30.35 -25.67 1.83
N PHE A 827 -30.54 -26.72 2.65
CA PHE A 827 -30.08 -28.08 2.37
C PHE A 827 -31.16 -29.12 2.74
N PRO A 828 -32.35 -29.08 2.12
CA PRO A 828 -33.49 -29.92 2.51
C PRO A 828 -33.22 -31.43 2.32
N GLY A 829 -32.35 -31.80 1.37
CA GLY A 829 -31.98 -33.20 1.15
C GLY A 829 -31.14 -33.80 2.29
N LEU A 830 -30.46 -32.97 3.08
CA LEU A 830 -29.69 -33.38 4.26
C LEU A 830 -30.47 -33.19 5.56
N SER A 831 -31.54 -32.38 5.56
CA SER A 831 -32.17 -31.94 6.82
C SER A 831 -32.81 -33.05 7.63
N ASN A 832 -33.23 -34.15 6.99
CA ASN A 832 -33.86 -35.28 7.67
C ASN A 832 -32.86 -36.16 8.43
N ASP A 833 -31.57 -36.04 8.14
CA ASP A 833 -30.52 -36.85 8.76
C ASP A 833 -30.01 -36.24 10.08
N PHE A 834 -30.27 -34.95 10.28
CA PHE A 834 -29.80 -34.21 11.44
C PHE A 834 -30.94 -33.96 12.42
N LYS A 835 -30.74 -34.29 13.70
CA LYS A 835 -31.67 -34.01 14.79
C LYS A 835 -30.92 -33.30 15.91
N LEU A 836 -31.47 -32.19 16.42
CA LEU A 836 -30.96 -31.63 17.68
C LEU A 836 -31.36 -32.53 18.86
N PRO A 837 -30.54 -32.59 19.93
CA PRO A 837 -30.97 -33.20 21.18
C PRO A 837 -32.15 -32.45 21.81
N ASP A 838 -33.02 -33.17 22.51
CA ASP A 838 -34.30 -32.65 23.03
C ASP A 838 -34.16 -31.37 23.90
N PHE A 839 -33.01 -31.17 24.55
CA PHE A 839 -32.72 -29.97 25.35
C PHE A 839 -32.38 -28.72 24.52
N LEU A 840 -32.10 -28.89 23.22
CA LEU A 840 -31.88 -27.84 22.23
C LEU A 840 -33.02 -27.73 21.21
N ASP A 841 -34.08 -28.55 21.31
CA ASP A 841 -35.19 -28.58 20.34
C ASP A 841 -35.81 -27.21 20.06
N SER A 842 -35.83 -26.30 21.04
CA SER A 842 -36.32 -24.94 20.84
C SER A 842 -35.55 -24.19 19.75
N LEU A 843 -34.25 -24.48 19.59
CA LEU A 843 -33.42 -23.86 18.56
C LEU A 843 -33.84 -24.28 17.15
N GLU A 844 -34.54 -25.39 16.94
CA GLU A 844 -35.07 -25.71 15.61
C GLU A 844 -36.07 -24.65 15.11
N LYS A 845 -36.78 -23.99 16.03
CA LYS A 845 -37.81 -22.99 15.72
C LYS A 845 -37.34 -21.56 15.91
N ASP A 846 -36.53 -21.31 16.95
CA ASP A 846 -36.27 -19.95 17.45
C ASP A 846 -34.84 -19.44 17.15
N HIS A 847 -34.11 -20.08 16.24
CA HIS A 847 -32.78 -19.62 15.83
C HIS A 847 -32.84 -18.43 14.87
N PHE A 848 -31.80 -17.59 14.92
CA PHE A 848 -31.54 -16.51 13.98
C PHE A 848 -30.89 -17.02 12.68
N SER A 849 -29.91 -17.92 12.76
CA SER A 849 -29.29 -18.55 11.58
C SER A 849 -28.76 -19.94 11.91
N SER A 850 -28.70 -20.83 10.92
CA SER A 850 -28.17 -22.19 11.05
C SER A 850 -27.22 -22.58 9.90
N PRO A 851 -26.04 -21.95 9.76
CA PRO A 851 -25.15 -22.22 8.64
C PRO A 851 -24.46 -23.59 8.72
N LEU A 852 -24.45 -24.29 7.59
CA LEU A 852 -23.70 -25.53 7.38
C LEU A 852 -22.22 -25.20 7.09
N ARG A 853 -21.29 -25.86 7.80
CA ARG A 853 -19.84 -25.63 7.65
C ARG A 853 -19.19 -26.90 7.10
N LEU A 854 -18.67 -26.81 5.88
CA LEU A 854 -17.84 -27.83 5.25
C LEU A 854 -16.46 -27.24 4.96
N SER A 855 -15.39 -27.96 5.26
CA SER A 855 -14.03 -27.45 5.08
C SER A 855 -12.99 -28.55 4.88
N SER A 856 -11.98 -28.27 4.05
CA SER A 856 -10.77 -29.09 3.93
C SER A 856 -10.00 -29.17 5.25
N ALA A 857 -9.22 -30.23 5.43
CA ALA A 857 -8.31 -30.39 6.57
C ALA A 857 -7.35 -29.19 6.70
N ASN A 858 -7.02 -28.82 7.93
CA ASN A 858 -6.11 -27.72 8.28
C ASN A 858 -6.48 -26.38 7.59
N THR A 859 -7.77 -26.08 7.49
CA THR A 859 -8.28 -24.78 6.99
C THR A 859 -8.84 -24.00 8.18
N SER A 860 -7.95 -23.34 8.93
CA SER A 860 -8.32 -22.58 10.12
C SER A 860 -9.16 -21.36 9.76
N MET A 861 -10.24 -21.13 10.51
CA MET A 861 -10.98 -19.88 10.49
C MET A 861 -10.28 -18.82 11.32
N TRP A 862 -10.24 -17.58 10.82
CA TRP A 862 -9.70 -16.43 11.55
C TRP A 862 -10.34 -16.29 12.94
N LEU A 863 -9.57 -15.74 13.87
CA LEU A 863 -10.08 -15.39 15.20
C LEU A 863 -11.13 -14.27 15.06
N HIS A 864 -12.34 -14.51 15.57
CA HIS A 864 -13.47 -13.60 15.52
C HIS A 864 -14.30 -13.68 16.80
N TYR A 865 -15.28 -12.80 16.95
CA TYR A 865 -16.36 -12.96 17.92
C TYR A 865 -17.70 -12.82 17.20
N ASP A 866 -18.72 -13.48 17.74
CA ASP A 866 -20.10 -13.34 17.28
C ASP A 866 -20.91 -12.54 18.30
N VAL A 867 -21.77 -11.65 17.82
CA VAL A 867 -22.62 -10.81 18.68
C VAL A 867 -23.76 -11.62 19.30
N THR A 868 -24.07 -12.78 18.73
CA THR A 868 -25.12 -13.70 19.17
C THR A 868 -24.51 -14.97 19.77
N ALA A 869 -25.21 -15.56 20.75
CA ALA A 869 -24.86 -16.89 21.24
C ALA A 869 -25.08 -17.96 20.17
N ASN A 870 -24.29 -19.03 20.24
CA ASN A 870 -24.40 -20.13 19.30
C ASN A 870 -24.03 -21.49 19.88
N VAL A 871 -24.46 -22.55 19.19
CA VAL A 871 -23.96 -23.92 19.37
C VAL A 871 -23.36 -24.42 18.08
N LEU A 872 -22.16 -25.00 18.15
CA LEU A 872 -21.50 -25.68 17.04
C LEU A 872 -21.61 -27.19 17.26
N CYS A 873 -22.26 -27.89 16.32
CA CYS A 873 -22.44 -29.33 16.34
C CYS A 873 -21.46 -29.98 15.36
N GLN A 874 -20.55 -30.81 15.84
CA GLN A 874 -19.55 -31.50 15.02
C GLN A 874 -20.12 -32.83 14.51
N VAL A 875 -20.20 -33.01 13.18
CA VAL A 875 -20.84 -34.18 12.57
C VAL A 875 -19.81 -35.12 11.94
N VAL A 876 -18.87 -34.59 11.15
CA VAL A 876 -17.82 -35.37 10.47
C VAL A 876 -16.46 -34.76 10.74
N GLY A 877 -15.48 -35.64 10.99
CA GLY A 877 -14.10 -35.27 11.25
C GLY A 877 -13.89 -34.70 12.66
N GLN A 878 -12.67 -34.24 12.93
CA GLN A 878 -12.29 -33.61 14.20
C GLN A 878 -12.00 -32.12 13.99
N LYS A 879 -12.35 -31.31 14.98
CA LYS A 879 -12.18 -29.86 14.94
C LYS A 879 -11.63 -29.33 16.25
N ARG A 880 -10.47 -28.70 16.20
CA ARG A 880 -9.89 -27.95 17.31
C ARG A 880 -10.58 -26.59 17.40
N VAL A 881 -11.05 -26.22 18.59
CA VAL A 881 -11.73 -24.94 18.86
C VAL A 881 -11.00 -24.25 20.00
N ARG A 882 -10.51 -23.03 19.75
CA ARG A 882 -9.88 -22.18 20.77
C ARG A 882 -10.79 -20.99 21.04
N LEU A 883 -11.07 -20.74 22.32
CA LEU A 883 -11.99 -19.71 22.79
C LEU A 883 -11.31 -18.81 23.82
N TYR A 884 -11.80 -17.59 23.93
CA TYR A 884 -11.33 -16.58 24.88
C TYR A 884 -12.52 -15.84 25.47
N PRO A 885 -12.49 -15.52 26.77
CA PRO A 885 -13.50 -14.68 27.38
C PRO A 885 -13.46 -13.26 26.76
N PRO A 886 -14.60 -12.55 26.67
CA PRO A 886 -14.70 -11.24 26.02
C PRO A 886 -13.68 -10.20 26.50
N GLN A 887 -13.27 -10.27 27.77
CA GLN A 887 -12.28 -9.35 28.37
C GLN A 887 -10.91 -9.38 27.67
N ASP A 888 -10.56 -10.51 27.02
CA ASP A 888 -9.27 -10.68 26.34
C ASP A 888 -9.20 -9.94 24.99
N VAL A 889 -10.31 -9.33 24.53
CA VAL A 889 -10.38 -8.60 23.24
C VAL A 889 -9.27 -7.56 23.08
N VAL A 890 -8.84 -6.93 24.18
CA VAL A 890 -7.79 -5.91 24.21
C VAL A 890 -6.40 -6.46 23.88
N HIS A 891 -6.20 -7.78 24.01
CA HIS A 891 -4.93 -8.47 23.77
C HIS A 891 -4.91 -9.22 22.43
N LEU A 892 -6.07 -9.37 21.78
CA LEU A 892 -6.24 -10.22 20.58
C LEU A 892 -6.35 -9.43 19.27
N SER A 893 -5.87 -8.18 19.24
CA SER A 893 -5.71 -7.37 18.03
C SER A 893 -6.99 -7.19 17.19
N PHE A 894 -8.11 -6.84 17.82
CA PHE A 894 -9.35 -6.49 17.14
C PHE A 894 -9.38 -4.99 16.78
N PRO A 895 -9.44 -4.62 15.48
CA PRO A 895 -9.62 -3.22 15.08
C PRO A 895 -10.97 -2.65 15.53
N ALA A 896 -11.03 -1.33 15.74
CA ALA A 896 -12.27 -0.68 16.16
C ALA A 896 -13.42 -0.87 15.16
N GLY A 897 -14.54 -1.46 15.63
CA GLY A 897 -15.71 -1.76 14.82
C GLY A 897 -15.54 -2.94 13.85
N ALA A 898 -14.55 -3.80 14.07
CA ALA A 898 -14.38 -5.05 13.33
C ALA A 898 -14.59 -6.24 14.26
N SER A 899 -15.36 -7.24 13.80
CA SER A 899 -15.61 -8.48 14.54
C SER A 899 -14.57 -9.58 14.30
N SER A 900 -13.45 -9.26 13.64
CA SER A 900 -12.39 -10.20 13.31
C SER A 900 -11.01 -9.61 13.60
N SER A 901 -10.14 -10.44 14.19
CA SER A 901 -8.77 -10.13 14.56
C SER A 901 -7.85 -9.99 13.34
N THR A 902 -6.75 -9.25 13.50
CA THR A 902 -5.65 -9.22 12.53
C THR A 902 -4.62 -10.33 12.72
N ILE A 903 -4.75 -11.18 13.75
CA ILE A 903 -3.85 -12.31 14.00
C ILE A 903 -4.02 -13.35 12.89
N GLU A 904 -2.92 -13.75 12.24
CA GLU A 904 -2.95 -14.64 11.08
C GLU A 904 -3.38 -16.07 11.40
N ASN A 905 -2.75 -16.71 12.38
CA ASN A 905 -3.10 -18.05 12.81
C ASN A 905 -2.90 -18.21 14.32
N ILE A 906 -3.98 -18.10 15.07
CA ILE A 906 -3.96 -18.19 16.53
C ILE A 906 -3.52 -19.57 17.04
N PHE A 907 -3.63 -20.63 16.22
CA PHE A 907 -3.25 -22.00 16.60
C PHE A 907 -1.77 -22.33 16.38
N ALA A 908 -1.10 -21.62 15.47
CA ALA A 908 0.30 -21.89 15.12
C ALA A 908 1.26 -20.84 15.70
N ASN A 909 0.91 -19.55 15.58
CA ASN A 909 1.79 -18.44 15.95
C ASN A 909 0.99 -17.39 16.77
N PRO A 910 0.61 -17.68 18.03
CA PRO A 910 -0.06 -16.69 18.86
C PRO A 910 0.88 -15.51 19.17
N PRO A 911 0.42 -14.25 19.11
CA PRO A 911 1.26 -13.09 19.42
C PRO A 911 1.62 -13.04 20.92
N PRO A 912 2.68 -12.34 21.36
CA PRO A 912 3.05 -12.26 22.78
C PRO A 912 1.93 -11.76 23.73
N ALA A 913 1.04 -10.90 23.23
CA ALA A 913 -0.13 -10.45 24.00
C ALA A 913 -1.11 -11.60 24.35
N HIS A 914 -1.09 -12.71 23.58
CA HIS A 914 -1.82 -13.93 23.87
C HIS A 914 -1.47 -14.50 25.25
N TYR A 915 -0.24 -14.31 25.73
CA TYR A 915 0.17 -14.82 27.03
C TYR A 915 -0.47 -14.06 28.22
N LYS A 916 -1.20 -12.97 27.94
CA LYS A 916 -2.02 -12.24 28.91
C LYS A 916 -3.51 -12.60 28.82
N CYS A 917 -3.87 -13.51 27.92
CA CYS A 917 -5.23 -13.99 27.73
C CYS A 917 -5.50 -15.22 28.60
N HIS A 918 -6.77 -15.64 28.59
CA HIS A 918 -7.30 -16.79 29.30
C HIS A 918 -7.86 -17.80 28.28
N PRO A 919 -7.01 -18.41 27.43
CA PRO A 919 -7.49 -19.33 26.40
C PRO A 919 -8.14 -20.57 27.01
N MET A 920 -9.23 -20.98 26.37
CA MET A 920 -9.86 -22.29 26.54
C MET A 920 -9.76 -23.05 25.23
N GLU A 921 -9.58 -24.36 25.28
CA GLU A 921 -9.49 -25.17 24.06
C GLU A 921 -10.11 -26.55 24.21
N VAL A 922 -10.61 -27.06 23.09
CA VAL A 922 -11.13 -28.42 22.99
C VAL A 922 -10.97 -28.95 21.57
N VAL A 923 -10.76 -30.27 21.44
CA VAL A 923 -10.95 -31.01 20.19
C VAL A 923 -12.32 -31.66 20.20
N MET A 924 -13.18 -31.25 19.28
CA MET A 924 -14.51 -31.81 19.04
C MET A 924 -14.45 -33.03 18.13
N HIS A 925 -15.22 -34.05 18.47
CA HIS A 925 -15.42 -35.31 17.75
C HIS A 925 -16.84 -35.37 17.17
N PRO A 926 -17.11 -36.27 16.20
CA PRO A 926 -18.46 -36.55 15.73
C PRO A 926 -19.43 -36.81 16.90
N GLY A 927 -20.52 -36.05 16.97
CA GLY A 927 -21.52 -36.11 18.05
C GLY A 927 -21.33 -35.03 19.12
N ASP A 928 -20.22 -34.31 19.13
CA ASP A 928 -20.01 -33.25 20.12
C ASP A 928 -20.72 -31.95 19.75
N ILE A 929 -21.21 -31.24 20.76
CA ILE A 929 -21.81 -29.90 20.62
C ILE A 929 -21.10 -28.95 21.57
N ILE A 930 -20.60 -27.81 21.11
CA ILE A 930 -20.06 -26.76 21.98
C ILE A 930 -21.00 -25.57 22.00
N PHE A 931 -21.36 -25.11 23.20
CA PHE A 931 -22.02 -23.83 23.43
C PHE A 931 -20.97 -22.70 23.47
N ILE A 932 -21.18 -21.67 22.66
CA ILE A 932 -20.35 -20.47 22.58
C ILE A 932 -21.24 -19.27 22.94
N PRO A 933 -21.03 -18.63 24.10
CA PRO A 933 -21.84 -17.47 24.51
C PRO A 933 -21.60 -16.24 23.61
N SER A 934 -22.54 -15.30 23.60
CA SER A 934 -22.39 -14.03 22.87
C SER A 934 -21.08 -13.31 23.24
N MET A 935 -20.41 -12.72 22.27
CA MET A 935 -19.15 -11.96 22.38
C MET A 935 -17.90 -12.78 22.76
N TRP A 936 -18.00 -14.11 22.89
CA TRP A 936 -16.81 -14.94 23.08
C TRP A 936 -15.96 -14.98 21.82
N LEU A 937 -14.67 -14.70 21.98
CA LEU A 937 -13.74 -14.69 20.86
C LEU A 937 -13.29 -16.13 20.60
N HIS A 938 -13.31 -16.57 19.35
CA HIS A 938 -12.98 -17.94 19.03
C HIS A 938 -12.45 -18.12 17.61
N ALA A 939 -11.72 -19.21 17.42
CA ALA A 939 -11.24 -19.69 16.14
C ALA A 939 -11.46 -21.21 16.07
N THR A 940 -11.55 -21.74 14.85
CA THR A 940 -11.69 -23.19 14.63
C THR A 940 -10.67 -23.68 13.62
N GLN A 941 -10.08 -24.85 13.86
CA GLN A 941 -9.15 -25.53 12.97
C GLN A 941 -9.61 -26.98 12.77
N PRO A 942 -10.11 -27.35 11.58
CA PRO A 942 -10.43 -28.74 11.27
C PRO A 942 -9.13 -29.54 11.15
N LEU A 943 -9.00 -30.65 11.90
CA LEU A 943 -7.80 -31.51 11.86
C LEU A 943 -7.81 -32.46 10.65
N VAL A 944 -9.02 -32.79 10.19
CA VAL A 944 -9.31 -33.55 8.98
C VAL A 944 -10.45 -32.86 8.23
N ALA A 945 -10.77 -33.29 7.01
CA ALA A 945 -11.95 -32.79 6.31
C ALA A 945 -13.18 -32.89 7.22
N SER A 946 -13.91 -31.79 7.35
CA SER A 946 -14.86 -31.64 8.46
C SER A 946 -16.20 -31.07 8.02
N VAL A 947 -17.26 -31.62 8.60
CA VAL A 947 -18.64 -31.17 8.46
C VAL A 947 -19.20 -30.86 9.85
N SER A 948 -19.76 -29.68 10.01
CA SER A 948 -20.41 -29.25 11.26
C SER A 948 -21.56 -28.30 10.99
N LEU A 949 -22.52 -28.24 11.90
CA LEU A 949 -23.68 -27.35 11.81
C LEU A 949 -23.68 -26.38 12.97
N ASN A 950 -23.81 -25.08 12.69
CA ASN A 950 -23.83 -24.04 13.71
C ASN A 950 -25.24 -23.47 13.85
N PHE A 951 -25.77 -23.28 15.06
CA PHE A 951 -27.05 -22.60 15.30
C PHE A 951 -26.82 -21.35 16.13
N PHE A 952 -27.25 -20.19 15.62
CA PHE A 952 -27.14 -18.89 16.27
C PHE A 952 -28.51 -18.42 16.75
N TRP A 953 -28.60 -17.80 17.92
CA TRP A 953 -29.83 -17.15 18.39
C TRP A 953 -29.52 -15.88 19.18
N LYS A 954 -30.52 -15.00 19.26
CA LYS A 954 -30.41 -13.75 20.03
C LYS A 954 -30.75 -14.04 21.48
N ASP A 955 -29.75 -14.03 22.34
CA ASP A 955 -29.83 -14.34 23.77
C ASP A 955 -29.93 -13.10 24.68
N LEU A 956 -29.85 -11.89 24.10
CA LEU A 956 -30.06 -10.61 24.78
C LEU A 956 -31.44 -10.03 24.48
N GLU A 957 -31.86 -9.02 25.24
CA GLU A 957 -33.11 -8.30 24.94
C GLU A 957 -33.07 -7.68 23.53
N PRO A 958 -34.18 -7.71 22.76
CA PRO A 958 -34.22 -7.18 21.41
C PRO A 958 -33.76 -5.72 21.27
N SER A 959 -33.98 -4.90 22.30
CA SER A 959 -33.58 -3.49 22.39
C SER A 959 -32.07 -3.27 22.39
N ILE A 960 -31.29 -4.27 22.82
CA ILE A 960 -29.83 -4.20 22.91
C ILE A 960 -29.19 -4.30 21.53
N TYR A 961 -29.78 -5.10 20.63
CA TYR A 961 -29.27 -5.28 19.28
C TYR A 961 -29.54 -4.05 18.39
N ALA A 962 -28.58 -3.70 17.55
CA ALA A 962 -28.71 -2.56 16.66
C ALA A 962 -29.82 -2.74 15.61
N ALA A 963 -30.69 -1.74 15.49
CA ALA A 963 -31.77 -1.73 14.51
C ALA A 963 -31.23 -1.71 13.06
N GLY A 964 -31.80 -2.54 12.19
CA GLY A 964 -31.48 -2.59 10.77
C GLY A 964 -31.14 -4.00 10.30
N LYS A 965 -30.64 -4.08 9.05
CA LYS A 965 -30.36 -5.35 8.40
C LYS A 965 -29.07 -5.96 8.94
N ASP A 966 -29.16 -7.12 9.57
CA ASP A 966 -28.03 -7.94 9.97
C ASP A 966 -28.31 -9.39 9.55
N VAL A 967 -27.71 -9.81 8.44
CA VAL A 967 -27.93 -11.14 7.83
C VAL A 967 -27.01 -12.19 8.46
N TYR A 968 -25.87 -11.74 9.00
CA TYR A 968 -24.82 -12.63 9.50
C TYR A 968 -24.77 -12.70 11.03
N GLY A 969 -25.46 -11.78 11.74
CA GLY A 969 -25.48 -11.74 13.20
C GLY A 969 -24.22 -11.10 13.80
N ASN A 970 -23.49 -10.31 13.01
CA ASN A 970 -22.18 -9.77 13.35
C ASN A 970 -22.20 -8.25 13.59
N ARG A 971 -23.38 -7.62 13.57
CA ARG A 971 -23.48 -6.19 13.86
C ARG A 971 -23.44 -5.97 15.36
N ASP A 972 -22.51 -5.13 15.81
CA ASP A 972 -22.37 -4.77 17.23
C ASP A 972 -23.66 -4.20 17.83
N ILE A 973 -23.76 -4.28 19.16
CA ILE A 973 -24.91 -3.79 19.93
C ILE A 973 -25.06 -2.26 19.84
N THR A 974 -26.30 -1.77 20.00
CA THR A 974 -26.64 -0.35 19.86
C THR A 974 -25.76 0.55 20.74
N ALA A 975 -25.54 0.15 21.99
CA ALA A 975 -24.75 0.92 22.95
C ALA A 975 -23.29 1.13 22.50
N TYR A 976 -22.69 0.14 21.83
CA TYR A 976 -21.33 0.27 21.30
C TYR A 976 -21.30 1.20 20.07
N ASP A 977 -22.25 1.04 19.15
CA ASP A 977 -22.39 1.91 17.99
C ASP A 977 -22.57 3.38 18.40
N ASP A 978 -23.39 3.65 19.42
CA ASP A 978 -23.60 4.99 19.95
C ASP A 978 -22.40 5.50 20.74
N GLY A 979 -21.75 4.63 21.53
CA GLY A 979 -20.50 4.93 22.21
C GLY A 979 -19.39 5.37 21.24
N ARG A 980 -19.26 4.72 20.08
CA ARG A 980 -18.30 5.12 19.05
C ARG A 980 -18.59 6.52 18.49
N LYS A 981 -19.87 6.84 18.26
CA LYS A 981 -20.28 8.19 17.84
C LYS A 981 -19.98 9.22 18.92
N ALA A 982 -20.22 8.87 20.19
CA ALA A 982 -19.92 9.73 21.33
C ALA A 982 -18.42 9.99 21.49
N VAL A 983 -17.57 8.96 21.35
CA VAL A 983 -16.10 9.11 21.36
C VAL A 983 -15.67 10.03 20.21
N LEU A 984 -16.21 9.86 19.01
CA LEU A 984 -15.88 10.75 17.89
C LEU A 984 -16.31 12.19 18.17
N LYS A 985 -17.51 12.40 18.74
CA LYS A 985 -18.00 13.73 19.13
C LYS A 985 -17.13 14.36 20.21
N LEU A 986 -16.71 13.58 21.21
CA LEU A 986 -15.80 13.99 22.28
C LEU A 986 -14.43 14.39 21.72
N VAL A 987 -13.83 13.56 20.86
CA VAL A 987 -12.54 13.89 20.24
C VAL A 987 -12.66 15.17 19.40
N ASN A 988 -13.77 15.33 18.66
CA ASN A 988 -14.03 16.52 17.86
C ASN A 988 -14.26 17.78 18.71
N SER A 989 -14.79 17.69 19.94
CA SER A 989 -14.96 18.87 20.80
C SER A 989 -13.63 19.47 21.28
N PHE A 990 -12.53 18.73 21.18
CA PHE A 990 -11.18 19.23 21.41
C PHE A 990 -10.44 19.60 20.11
N HIS A 991 -11.12 19.72 18.96
CA HIS A 991 -10.44 19.97 17.68
C HIS A 991 -9.58 21.24 17.72
N ASP A 992 -10.10 22.33 18.27
CA ASP A 992 -9.43 23.64 18.30
C ASP A 992 -8.49 23.80 19.51
N VAL A 993 -8.32 22.75 20.32
CA VAL A 993 -7.39 22.73 21.46
C VAL A 993 -6.00 22.30 20.98
N PRO A 994 -4.91 22.97 21.41
CA PRO A 994 -3.54 22.57 21.08
C PRO A 994 -3.28 21.08 21.33
N GLN A 995 -2.52 20.43 20.46
CA GLN A 995 -2.38 18.96 20.43
C GLN A 995 -1.99 18.34 21.78
N GLU A 996 -1.03 18.93 22.48
CA GLU A 996 -0.58 18.43 23.79
C GLU A 996 -1.67 18.55 24.87
N ILE A 997 -2.43 19.65 24.86
CA ILE A 997 -3.52 19.90 25.79
C ILE A 997 -4.71 18.97 25.47
N ARG A 998 -5.04 18.80 24.18
CA ARG A 998 -6.03 17.83 23.72
C ARG A 998 -5.66 16.41 24.15
N LYS A 999 -4.40 16.00 23.95
CA LYS A 999 -3.90 14.69 24.36
C LYS A 999 -4.01 14.53 25.87
N PHE A 1000 -3.59 15.53 26.65
CA PHE A 1000 -3.72 15.53 28.10
C PHE A 1000 -5.17 15.32 28.56
N TYR A 1001 -6.13 16.11 28.06
CA TYR A 1001 -7.53 15.97 28.47
C TYR A 1001 -8.20 14.70 27.96
N LEU A 1002 -7.89 14.25 26.74
CA LEU A 1002 -8.41 12.98 26.23
C LEU A 1002 -7.86 11.77 26.99
N LEU A 1003 -6.58 11.82 27.42
CA LEU A 1003 -6.01 10.79 28.30
C LEU A 1003 -6.69 10.79 29.67
N ARG A 1004 -6.99 11.98 30.23
CA ARG A 1004 -7.77 12.09 31.47
C ARG A 1004 -9.18 11.53 31.34
N LEU A 1005 -9.88 11.87 30.27
CA LEU A 1005 -11.22 11.33 30.00
C LEU A 1005 -11.19 9.82 29.78
N ALA A 1006 -10.15 9.29 29.11
CA ALA A 1006 -9.95 7.86 28.98
C ALA A 1006 -9.70 7.19 30.34
N ASP A 1007 -8.93 7.82 31.22
CA ASP A 1007 -8.71 7.35 32.60
C ASP A 1007 -9.99 7.40 33.45
N GLU A 1008 -10.80 8.46 33.31
CA GLU A 1008 -12.10 8.56 33.96
C GLU A 1008 -13.05 7.46 33.49
N ILE A 1009 -13.10 7.16 32.19
CA ILE A 1009 -13.89 6.05 31.66
C ILE A 1009 -13.37 4.71 32.19
N ARG A 1010 -12.05 4.50 32.25
CA ARG A 1010 -11.45 3.28 32.82
C ARG A 1010 -11.77 3.09 34.30
N LYS A 1011 -11.98 4.16 35.06
CA LYS A 1011 -12.40 4.08 36.47
C LYS A 1011 -13.88 3.74 36.66
N GLN A 1012 -14.69 3.87 35.61
CA GLN A 1012 -16.14 3.57 35.63
C GLN A 1012 -16.45 2.15 35.11
N CYS A 1013 -15.51 1.51 34.42
CA CYS A 1013 -15.59 0.14 33.92
C CYS A 1013 -14.88 -0.81 34.88
#